data_AF-A0A7T6VJW2-F1
#
_entry.id   AF-A0A7T6VJW2-F1
#
_cell.length_a   1.000
_cell.length_b   1.000
_cell.length_c   1.000
_cell.angle_alpha   90.00
_cell.angle_beta   90.00
_cell.angle_gamma   90.00
#
_symmetry.space_group_name_H-M   'P 1'
#
loop_
_entity.id
_entity.type
_entity.pdbx_description
1 polymer ?
#
loop_
_entity_poly.entity_id
_entity_poly.type
_entity_poly.pdbx_seq_one_letter_code
_entity_poly.pdbx_strand_id
1 'polypeptide(L)'
;MTLTENLGFGFMRDDAHVYCHDGPLRDRAGNVIEGIAIDGFRPLSRYLATDGVRAYACTFTLLRFTVLDVDVATFRLLDESHAVDANHVYFQNRTLAGASPARFRLLNESWGHDDRYLYHYGKRMRGADPATLRRVGAYLVDAQRVWYGGRALEGADPASFVSADDVAQDQATDRARPYRYGHADDPGPREQWERDWSPFFAARPELQGYWWHALSGQAAPDTPARALGGGYRVVGNQVYLHDLPLLEPDAATVRWLGDSFIADRSRLYSYSTYHKGFLDGGPLPGDPGQWRHLTGPWYQAGDHCYLRQWRGHADAAKVDGKTFEVLNDTYAKDRNGVLCMLVRKRGIDPARVEVIGDHHLREGGRLFCFGKEVKAKFDAPTAELVGYGFLRDGQGRLLHDNQPYRRGVDGATLTFLSGHFARDRARAYVYCNGAELVPLPGVDPAGFRLEQPDVGTDGSRRYVYQAWLAAWRARHRSPMPDYVPPDYVAPDAAAPASAGAAPESVSANGLRRSSHEEPAAARRACVLDWTRDDTGEPRLVVAGDRFCDIWDLARRQVVVSFALPRPFVPDGTEASAMDGLRNVPVSASADASLSTLVVAYRDNTALYRVDAASGAAQVCWQAESRHDEPERVHLAPDAREAWVRIRNRLYRVPLAADGALDVLDYDLADQRYKDAPFAVSAGGRRRAFAQDAALVVRTDGEADRELPGADNGFPCAFSDDGTRVLARDAKCVLREFDVDSGKRIALHRGGWCERKWFKSQAGWIGGRPVFAGLPTGGRGEVDIWDVLDDRLLFRIEADVRVPAADALRCGGDDVSRA
;
A
#
# COMPACT_ATOMS: atom_id res chain seq x y z
N MET A 1 -33.99 -34.30 -16.13
CA MET A 1 -34.00 -32.94 -15.54
C MET A 1 -34.12 -33.15 -14.05
N THR A 2 -33.02 -33.02 -13.31
CA THR A 2 -33.07 -32.99 -11.84
C THR A 2 -33.82 -31.72 -11.44
N LEU A 3 -34.88 -31.88 -10.64
CA LEU A 3 -35.65 -30.76 -10.10
C LEU A 3 -34.77 -30.09 -9.03
N THR A 4 -34.37 -28.85 -9.26
CA THR A 4 -33.66 -28.06 -8.25
C THR A 4 -34.66 -27.47 -7.26
N GLU A 5 -34.43 -27.71 -5.98
CA GLU A 5 -35.16 -27.09 -4.88
C GLU A 5 -34.58 -25.71 -4.59
N ASN A 6 -35.43 -24.68 -4.49
CA ASN A 6 -35.01 -23.33 -4.12
C ASN A 6 -34.99 -23.19 -2.58
N LEU A 7 -33.81 -22.88 -2.04
CA LEU A 7 -33.58 -22.74 -0.60
C LEU A 7 -33.66 -21.29 -0.10
N GLY A 8 -33.83 -20.32 -1.01
CA GLY A 8 -33.83 -18.88 -0.69
C GLY A 8 -32.44 -18.23 -0.79
N PHE A 9 -32.40 -16.90 -0.74
CA PHE A 9 -31.18 -16.07 -0.84
C PHE A 9 -30.28 -16.31 -2.07
N GLY A 10 -30.86 -16.89 -3.14
CA GLY A 10 -30.11 -17.26 -4.35
C GLY A 10 -29.49 -18.66 -4.29
N PHE A 11 -29.71 -19.42 -3.21
CA PHE A 11 -29.28 -20.80 -3.09
C PHE A 11 -30.33 -21.78 -3.61
N MET A 12 -29.86 -22.81 -4.31
CA MET A 12 -30.67 -23.94 -4.76
C MET A 12 -29.91 -25.24 -4.47
N ARG A 13 -30.60 -26.37 -4.41
CA ARG A 13 -29.95 -27.69 -4.35
C ARG A 13 -30.63 -28.68 -5.28
N ASP A 14 -29.89 -29.70 -5.70
CA ASP A 14 -30.43 -30.97 -6.16
C ASP A 14 -29.87 -32.10 -5.29
N ASP A 15 -30.12 -33.36 -5.68
CA ASP A 15 -29.68 -34.53 -4.91
C ASP A 15 -28.14 -34.67 -4.80
N ALA A 16 -27.37 -33.88 -5.56
CA ALA A 16 -25.91 -34.00 -5.65
C ALA A 16 -25.14 -32.73 -5.31
N HIS A 17 -25.70 -31.54 -5.52
CA HIS A 17 -24.99 -30.27 -5.39
C HIS A 17 -25.85 -29.16 -4.79
N VAL A 18 -25.17 -28.20 -4.18
CA VAL A 18 -25.72 -26.89 -3.83
C VAL A 18 -25.21 -25.85 -4.82
N TYR A 19 -26.13 -25.02 -5.29
CA TYR A 19 -25.94 -23.96 -6.27
C TYR A 19 -26.16 -22.60 -5.63
N CYS A 20 -25.46 -21.58 -6.12
CA CYS A 20 -25.72 -20.18 -5.81
C CYS A 20 -25.79 -19.41 -7.13
N HIS A 21 -26.94 -18.81 -7.43
CA HIS A 21 -27.28 -18.21 -8.72
C HIS A 21 -27.12 -19.21 -9.88
N ASP A 22 -26.06 -19.09 -10.70
CA ASP A 22 -25.94 -19.76 -12.00
C ASP A 22 -24.99 -20.97 -12.00
N GLY A 23 -24.47 -21.39 -10.83
CA GLY A 23 -23.54 -22.51 -10.76
C GLY A 23 -23.37 -23.10 -9.36
N PRO A 24 -22.68 -24.27 -9.26
CA PRO A 24 -22.40 -24.91 -7.98
C PRO A 24 -21.56 -24.01 -7.08
N LEU A 25 -21.69 -24.18 -5.75
CA LEU A 25 -20.89 -23.42 -4.78
C LEU A 25 -19.40 -23.60 -5.08
N ARG A 26 -18.69 -22.47 -5.19
CA ARG A 26 -17.26 -22.43 -5.51
C ARG A 26 -16.46 -21.73 -4.44
N ASP A 27 -15.26 -22.24 -4.20
CA ASP A 27 -14.28 -21.63 -3.31
C ASP A 27 -13.68 -20.33 -3.92
N ARG A 28 -12.81 -19.65 -3.18
CA ARG A 28 -12.11 -18.44 -3.66
C ARG A 28 -11.23 -18.69 -4.89
N ALA A 29 -10.70 -19.89 -5.08
CA ALA A 29 -9.92 -20.25 -6.27
C ALA A 29 -10.81 -20.53 -7.50
N GLY A 30 -12.12 -20.67 -7.30
CA GLY A 30 -13.10 -20.95 -8.34
C GLY A 30 -13.38 -22.45 -8.51
N ASN A 31 -12.84 -23.31 -7.64
CA ASN A 31 -13.11 -24.75 -7.63
C ASN A 31 -14.45 -25.03 -6.98
N VAL A 32 -15.14 -26.09 -7.41
CA VAL A 32 -16.39 -26.53 -6.78
C VAL A 32 -16.09 -27.02 -5.36
N ILE A 33 -16.92 -26.64 -4.39
CA ILE A 33 -16.80 -27.10 -3.02
C ILE A 33 -17.45 -28.47 -2.92
N GLU A 34 -16.64 -29.50 -2.70
CA GLU A 34 -17.10 -30.88 -2.57
C GLU A 34 -17.41 -31.27 -1.10
N GLY A 35 -18.22 -32.31 -0.94
CA GLY A 35 -18.56 -32.88 0.37
C GLY A 35 -19.48 -32.00 1.21
N ILE A 36 -20.32 -31.19 0.57
CA ILE A 36 -21.39 -30.45 1.25
C ILE A 36 -22.47 -31.45 1.68
N ALA A 37 -22.91 -31.39 2.95
CA ALA A 37 -24.02 -32.22 3.40
C ALA A 37 -25.35 -31.65 2.85
N ILE A 38 -25.78 -32.18 1.69
CA ILE A 38 -26.91 -31.66 0.89
C ILE A 38 -28.22 -31.57 1.69
N ASP A 39 -28.56 -32.64 2.42
CA ASP A 39 -29.82 -32.72 3.18
C ASP A 39 -29.86 -31.70 4.33
N GLY A 40 -28.70 -31.40 4.92
CA GLY A 40 -28.54 -30.46 6.04
C GLY A 40 -28.26 -29.01 5.63
N PHE A 41 -28.09 -28.74 4.34
CA PHE A 41 -27.74 -27.41 3.84
C PHE A 41 -28.88 -26.41 4.05
N ARG A 42 -28.57 -25.35 4.80
CA ARG A 42 -29.45 -24.21 5.06
C ARG A 42 -28.73 -22.89 4.76
N PRO A 43 -29.26 -22.05 3.86
CA PRO A 43 -28.81 -20.67 3.75
C PRO A 43 -29.28 -19.88 4.97
N LEU A 44 -28.38 -19.13 5.59
CA LEU A 44 -28.68 -18.24 6.72
C LEU A 44 -28.94 -16.81 6.24
N SER A 45 -28.22 -16.38 5.21
CA SER A 45 -28.37 -15.09 4.53
C SER A 45 -27.87 -15.19 3.08
N ARG A 46 -27.83 -14.07 2.35
CA ARG A 46 -27.15 -13.98 1.05
C ARG A 46 -25.66 -14.31 1.13
N TYR A 47 -25.04 -14.06 2.27
CA TYR A 47 -23.59 -14.16 2.45
C TYR A 47 -23.16 -15.35 3.28
N LEU A 48 -24.07 -15.97 4.04
CA LEU A 48 -23.78 -17.02 5.00
C LEU A 48 -24.71 -18.22 4.81
N ALA A 49 -24.15 -19.41 4.82
CA ALA A 49 -24.88 -20.67 4.81
C ALA A 49 -24.18 -21.70 5.69
N THR A 50 -24.86 -22.79 6.03
CA THR A 50 -24.27 -23.90 6.78
C THR A 50 -24.96 -25.20 6.41
N ASP A 51 -24.25 -26.31 6.47
CA ASP A 51 -24.82 -27.65 6.29
C ASP A 51 -24.99 -28.43 7.59
N GLY A 52 -24.85 -27.75 8.73
CA GLY A 52 -24.86 -28.39 10.05
C GLY A 52 -23.55 -29.09 10.41
N VAL A 53 -22.52 -29.02 9.54
CA VAL A 53 -21.16 -29.48 9.83
C VAL A 53 -20.13 -28.37 9.56
N ARG A 54 -20.39 -27.49 8.60
CA ARG A 54 -19.54 -26.38 8.16
C ARG A 54 -20.37 -25.13 8.01
N ALA A 55 -19.73 -23.98 8.09
CA ALA A 55 -20.30 -22.71 7.64
C ALA A 55 -19.60 -22.24 6.36
N TYR A 56 -20.35 -21.57 5.49
CA TYR A 56 -19.92 -21.09 4.19
C TYR A 56 -20.20 -19.60 4.11
N ALA A 57 -19.19 -18.81 3.78
CA ALA A 57 -19.30 -17.35 3.76
C ALA A 57 -18.74 -16.73 2.47
N CYS A 58 -19.44 -15.79 1.86
CA CYS A 58 -18.95 -15.02 0.70
C CYS A 58 -18.99 -13.52 0.98
N THR A 59 -18.34 -12.71 0.13
CA THR A 59 -18.39 -11.24 0.26
C THR A 59 -19.42 -10.64 -0.67
N PHE A 60 -19.89 -9.44 -0.33
CA PHE A 60 -20.82 -8.69 -1.20
C PHE A 60 -20.24 -8.38 -2.59
N THR A 61 -18.91 -8.36 -2.73
CA THR A 61 -18.20 -8.13 -4.01
C THR A 61 -17.94 -9.40 -4.82
N LEU A 62 -17.88 -10.57 -4.17
CA LEU A 62 -17.51 -11.84 -4.79
C LEU A 62 -18.37 -12.97 -4.23
N LEU A 63 -19.21 -13.59 -5.08
CA LEU A 63 -19.99 -14.80 -4.81
C LEU A 63 -19.12 -16.08 -4.75
N ARG A 64 -17.88 -15.96 -4.25
CA ARG A 64 -17.00 -17.10 -3.97
C ARG A 64 -16.95 -17.33 -2.46
N PHE A 65 -17.11 -18.58 -2.07
CA PHE A 65 -17.32 -18.97 -0.68
C PHE A 65 -16.01 -19.38 -0.01
N THR A 66 -15.89 -19.02 1.25
CA THR A 66 -14.89 -19.54 2.20
C THR A 66 -15.61 -20.51 3.12
N VAL A 67 -15.06 -21.71 3.30
CA VAL A 67 -15.48 -22.61 4.38
C VAL A 67 -14.91 -22.07 5.68
N LEU A 68 -15.79 -21.66 6.60
CA LEU A 68 -15.42 -21.20 7.92
C LEU A 68 -15.27 -22.38 8.86
N ASP A 69 -14.24 -22.33 9.69
CA ASP A 69 -14.09 -23.21 10.84
C ASP A 69 -14.85 -22.59 12.01
N VAL A 70 -15.96 -23.21 12.40
CA VAL A 70 -16.91 -22.66 13.38
C VAL A 70 -17.28 -23.72 14.39
N ASP A 71 -17.59 -23.31 15.62
CA ASP A 71 -18.31 -24.20 16.54
C ASP A 71 -19.78 -24.27 16.10
N VAL A 72 -20.11 -25.29 15.30
CA VAL A 72 -21.42 -25.45 14.69
C VAL A 72 -22.55 -25.58 15.72
N ALA A 73 -22.26 -26.07 16.93
CA ALA A 73 -23.27 -26.24 17.97
C ALA A 73 -23.79 -24.89 18.50
N THR A 74 -22.93 -23.87 18.47
CA THR A 74 -23.22 -22.52 18.98
C THR A 74 -23.27 -21.46 17.87
N PHE A 75 -22.89 -21.83 16.64
CA PHE A 75 -22.88 -20.96 15.48
C PHE A 75 -24.28 -20.47 15.13
N ARG A 76 -24.46 -19.15 15.23
CA ARG A 76 -25.72 -18.48 14.95
C ARG A 76 -25.48 -17.16 14.22
N LEU A 77 -26.46 -16.80 13.40
CA LEU A 77 -26.48 -15.53 12.70
C LEU A 77 -26.74 -14.38 13.68
N LEU A 78 -26.04 -13.27 13.50
CA LEU A 78 -26.32 -12.00 14.19
C LEU A 78 -27.09 -11.03 13.27
N ASP A 79 -26.68 -10.91 12.01
CA ASP A 79 -27.40 -10.19 10.94
C ASP A 79 -27.05 -10.80 9.56
N GLU A 80 -27.40 -10.15 8.45
CA GLU A 80 -27.10 -10.68 7.10
C GLU A 80 -25.60 -10.95 6.84
N SER A 81 -24.70 -10.17 7.44
CA SER A 81 -23.25 -10.25 7.23
C SER A 81 -22.49 -10.72 8.47
N HIS A 82 -23.09 -10.81 9.65
CA HIS A 82 -22.41 -11.13 10.89
C HIS A 82 -22.93 -12.43 11.50
N ALA A 83 -22.03 -13.21 12.08
CA ALA A 83 -22.35 -14.42 12.83
C ALA A 83 -21.48 -14.51 14.08
N VAL A 84 -21.86 -15.39 15.01
CA VAL A 84 -21.12 -15.63 16.24
C VAL A 84 -21.23 -17.11 16.62
N ASP A 85 -20.16 -17.65 17.20
CA ASP A 85 -20.18 -18.91 17.93
C ASP A 85 -19.60 -18.71 19.33
N ALA A 86 -19.36 -19.78 20.09
CA ALA A 86 -18.82 -19.68 21.44
C ALA A 86 -17.43 -19.01 21.50
N ASN A 87 -16.65 -19.10 20.43
CA ASN A 87 -15.23 -18.74 20.39
C ASN A 87 -14.97 -17.46 19.59
N HIS A 88 -15.82 -17.16 18.61
CA HIS A 88 -15.54 -16.18 17.57
C HIS A 88 -16.76 -15.37 17.14
N VAL A 89 -16.49 -14.14 16.73
CA VAL A 89 -17.41 -13.29 15.98
C VAL A 89 -16.94 -13.26 14.53
N TYR A 90 -17.85 -13.22 13.57
CA TYR A 90 -17.56 -13.22 12.15
C TYR A 90 -18.27 -12.06 11.45
N PHE A 91 -17.61 -11.51 10.42
CA PHE A 91 -18.19 -10.63 9.41
C PHE A 91 -17.86 -11.22 8.05
N GLN A 92 -18.87 -11.70 7.36
CA GLN A 92 -18.79 -12.41 6.10
C GLN A 92 -17.77 -13.54 6.23
N ASN A 93 -16.71 -13.50 5.42
CA ASN A 93 -15.67 -14.52 5.42
C ASN A 93 -14.48 -14.22 6.33
N ARG A 94 -14.64 -13.32 7.30
CA ARG A 94 -13.58 -12.89 8.22
C ARG A 94 -14.01 -13.11 9.67
N THR A 95 -13.09 -13.61 10.47
CA THR A 95 -13.22 -13.61 11.94
C THR A 95 -12.83 -12.23 12.48
N LEU A 96 -13.62 -11.70 13.41
CA LEU A 96 -13.47 -10.41 14.11
C LEU A 96 -12.58 -10.48 15.37
N ALA A 97 -11.79 -11.52 15.45
CA ALA A 97 -10.48 -11.56 16.04
C ALA A 97 -10.13 -10.44 17.08
N GLY A 98 -10.04 -10.88 18.34
CA GLY A 98 -10.00 -10.03 19.54
C GLY A 98 -11.38 -9.62 20.06
N ALA A 99 -12.42 -9.68 19.21
CA ALA A 99 -13.80 -9.47 19.62
C ALA A 99 -14.22 -10.55 20.62
N SER A 100 -14.83 -10.13 21.72
CA SER A 100 -15.41 -11.04 22.71
C SER A 100 -16.78 -11.53 22.21
N PRO A 101 -16.96 -12.82 21.87
CA PRO A 101 -18.23 -13.34 21.37
C PRO A 101 -19.38 -13.13 22.36
N ALA A 102 -19.08 -13.28 23.66
CA ALA A 102 -20.05 -13.10 24.74
C ALA A 102 -20.46 -11.64 24.97
N ARG A 103 -19.64 -10.66 24.54
CA ARG A 103 -19.88 -9.23 24.75
C ARG A 103 -20.14 -8.45 23.46
N PHE A 104 -20.02 -9.10 22.31
CA PHE A 104 -20.18 -8.45 21.02
C PHE A 104 -21.62 -8.02 20.78
N ARG A 105 -21.79 -6.79 20.31
CA ARG A 105 -23.07 -6.16 20.02
C ARG A 105 -23.00 -5.48 18.67
N LEU A 106 -23.99 -5.75 17.83
CA LEU A 106 -24.19 -4.99 16.60
C LEU A 106 -24.87 -3.66 16.94
N LEU A 107 -24.36 -2.59 16.33
CA LEU A 107 -24.99 -1.28 16.33
C LEU A 107 -25.89 -1.11 15.10
N ASN A 108 -25.44 -1.63 13.95
CA ASN A 108 -26.18 -1.78 12.70
C ASN A 108 -25.41 -2.75 11.77
N GLU A 109 -25.88 -2.91 10.53
CA GLU A 109 -25.27 -3.77 9.50
C GLU A 109 -23.79 -3.46 9.17
N SER A 110 -23.35 -2.24 9.46
CA SER A 110 -22.00 -1.77 9.18
C SER A 110 -21.13 -1.71 10.44
N TRP A 111 -21.72 -1.63 11.63
CA TRP A 111 -21.01 -1.33 12.88
C TRP A 111 -21.31 -2.36 13.97
N GLY A 112 -20.27 -2.79 14.66
CA GLY A 112 -20.39 -3.63 15.86
C GLY A 112 -19.28 -3.32 16.85
N HIS A 113 -19.47 -3.64 18.11
CA HIS A 113 -18.47 -3.41 19.14
C HIS A 113 -18.54 -4.46 20.24
N ASP A 114 -17.47 -4.57 21.02
CA ASP A 114 -17.49 -5.20 22.34
C ASP A 114 -17.08 -4.17 23.40
N ASP A 115 -16.73 -4.63 24.61
CA ASP A 115 -16.32 -3.77 25.71
C ASP A 115 -14.95 -3.07 25.44
N ARG A 116 -14.19 -3.48 24.43
CA ARG A 116 -12.83 -2.99 24.14
C ARG A 116 -12.65 -2.38 22.76
N TYR A 117 -13.36 -2.88 21.76
CA TYR A 117 -13.13 -2.59 20.35
C TYR A 117 -14.41 -2.22 19.62
N LEU A 118 -14.32 -1.18 18.78
CA LEU A 118 -15.33 -0.80 17.80
C LEU A 118 -14.91 -1.33 16.42
N TYR A 119 -15.86 -1.79 15.62
CA TYR A 119 -15.65 -2.37 14.30
C TYR A 119 -16.60 -1.73 13.27
N HIS A 120 -16.08 -1.50 12.06
CA HIS A 120 -16.83 -1.06 10.88
C HIS A 120 -16.57 -2.00 9.70
N TYR A 121 -17.59 -2.66 9.16
CA TYR A 121 -17.49 -3.73 8.14
C TYR A 121 -16.39 -4.76 8.46
N GLY A 122 -16.36 -5.20 9.72
CA GLY A 122 -15.36 -6.11 10.26
C GLY A 122 -13.94 -5.55 10.43
N LYS A 123 -13.69 -4.28 10.10
CA LYS A 123 -12.42 -3.59 10.39
C LYS A 123 -12.48 -2.96 11.78
N ARG A 124 -11.48 -3.20 12.63
CA ARG A 124 -11.38 -2.56 13.96
C ARG A 124 -10.98 -1.09 13.85
N MET A 125 -11.70 -0.20 14.55
CA MET A 125 -11.38 1.22 14.66
C MET A 125 -10.38 1.46 15.80
N ARG A 126 -9.15 1.88 15.46
CA ARG A 126 -8.10 2.12 16.47
C ARG A 126 -8.31 3.43 17.23
N GLY A 127 -8.19 3.37 18.54
CA GLY A 127 -8.36 4.51 19.44
C GLY A 127 -9.81 4.99 19.57
N ALA A 128 -10.79 4.19 19.12
CA ALA A 128 -12.17 4.36 19.54
C ALA A 128 -12.30 3.96 21.01
N ASP A 129 -13.22 4.61 21.71
CA ASP A 129 -13.58 4.27 23.10
C ASP A 129 -15.01 3.71 23.15
N PRO A 130 -15.18 2.37 23.05
CA PRO A 130 -16.51 1.76 23.05
C PRO A 130 -17.31 1.98 24.31
N ALA A 131 -16.66 2.26 25.44
CA ALA A 131 -17.35 2.47 26.71
C ALA A 131 -18.16 3.78 26.74
N THR A 132 -17.79 4.75 25.92
CA THR A 132 -18.44 6.08 25.86
C THR A 132 -19.19 6.31 24.54
N LEU A 133 -19.31 5.29 23.70
CA LEU A 133 -19.99 5.39 22.40
C LEU A 133 -21.47 5.75 22.56
N ARG A 134 -21.88 6.77 21.81
CA ARG A 134 -23.28 7.15 21.59
C ARG A 134 -23.52 7.34 20.10
N ARG A 135 -24.73 6.97 19.65
CA ARG A 135 -25.17 7.21 18.26
C ARG A 135 -25.74 8.61 18.14
N VAL A 136 -25.33 9.34 17.10
CA VAL A 136 -25.79 10.70 16.80
C VAL A 136 -26.15 10.76 15.32
N GLY A 137 -27.42 10.51 14.99
CA GLY A 137 -27.85 10.34 13.60
C GLY A 137 -27.08 9.20 12.91
N ALA A 138 -26.50 9.49 11.75
CA ALA A 138 -25.60 8.58 11.01
C ALA A 138 -24.18 8.44 11.61
N TYR A 139 -23.85 9.20 12.66
CA TYR A 139 -22.51 9.27 13.25
C TYR A 139 -22.42 8.44 14.53
N LEU A 140 -21.20 8.00 14.85
CA LEU A 140 -20.85 7.48 16.19
C LEU A 140 -19.94 8.47 16.90
N VAL A 141 -20.23 8.77 18.15
CA VAL A 141 -19.46 9.73 18.95
C VAL A 141 -18.98 9.02 20.20
N ASP A 142 -17.68 9.04 20.46
CA ASP A 142 -17.11 8.65 21.74
C ASP A 142 -16.62 9.90 22.51
N ALA A 143 -16.02 9.71 23.67
CA ALA A 143 -15.55 10.83 24.51
C ALA A 143 -14.50 11.74 23.83
N GLN A 144 -13.80 11.25 22.81
CA GLN A 144 -12.67 11.93 22.18
C GLN A 144 -12.87 12.23 20.69
N ARG A 145 -13.77 11.50 20.01
CA ARG A 145 -13.85 11.49 18.55
C ARG A 145 -15.28 11.32 18.04
N VAL A 146 -15.48 11.84 16.84
CA VAL A 146 -16.68 11.62 16.02
C VAL A 146 -16.27 10.74 14.84
N TRP A 147 -17.08 9.75 14.51
CA TRP A 147 -16.83 8.75 13.48
C TRP A 147 -17.96 8.74 12.45
N TYR A 148 -17.60 8.64 11.17
CA TYR A 148 -18.51 8.44 10.04
C TYR A 148 -17.86 7.50 9.02
N GLY A 149 -18.60 6.49 8.55
CA GLY A 149 -18.13 5.58 7.49
C GLY A 149 -16.77 4.90 7.77
N GLY A 150 -16.44 4.64 9.04
CA GLY A 150 -15.15 4.05 9.44
C GLY A 150 -13.97 5.02 9.50
N ARG A 151 -14.22 6.35 9.52
CA ARG A 151 -13.19 7.38 9.65
C ARG A 151 -13.50 8.31 10.82
N ALA A 152 -12.47 8.78 11.53
CA ALA A 152 -12.60 9.83 12.52
C ALA A 152 -12.63 11.20 11.82
N LEU A 153 -13.53 12.09 12.27
CA LEU A 153 -13.64 13.46 11.79
C LEU A 153 -12.61 14.34 12.49
N GLU A 154 -11.75 14.99 11.71
CA GLU A 154 -10.74 15.90 12.24
C GLU A 154 -11.36 17.25 12.66
N GLY A 155 -11.05 17.72 13.86
CA GLY A 155 -11.48 19.02 14.35
C GLY A 155 -12.97 19.13 14.73
N ALA A 156 -13.71 18.03 14.76
CA ALA A 156 -15.06 17.97 15.30
C ALA A 156 -15.04 17.98 16.84
N ASP A 157 -15.99 18.67 17.46
CA ASP A 157 -16.16 18.67 18.92
C ASP A 157 -17.15 17.57 19.37
N PRO A 158 -16.67 16.44 19.93
CA PRO A 158 -17.54 15.33 20.34
C PRO A 158 -18.52 15.72 21.45
N ALA A 159 -18.19 16.71 22.27
CA ALA A 159 -19.00 17.11 23.42
C ALA A 159 -20.24 17.92 23.02
N SER A 160 -20.17 18.67 21.91
CA SER A 160 -21.30 19.43 21.37
C SER A 160 -21.88 18.84 20.09
N PHE A 161 -21.41 17.66 19.65
CA PHE A 161 -21.92 17.04 18.43
C PHE A 161 -23.36 16.54 18.58
N VAL A 162 -24.24 17.04 17.72
CA VAL A 162 -25.67 16.70 17.65
C VAL A 162 -26.09 16.40 16.22
N SER A 163 -27.05 15.49 16.05
CA SER A 163 -27.62 15.20 14.75
C SER A 163 -28.59 16.31 14.37
N ALA A 164 -28.55 16.65 13.09
CA ALA A 164 -29.43 17.58 12.40
C ALA A 164 -30.15 16.87 11.23
N ASP A 165 -30.50 15.59 11.40
CA ASP A 165 -31.18 14.81 10.35
C ASP A 165 -32.54 15.43 9.94
N ASP A 166 -33.16 16.21 10.82
CA ASP A 166 -34.38 17.00 10.54
C ASP A 166 -34.12 18.16 9.54
N VAL A 167 -32.87 18.55 9.34
CA VAL A 167 -32.42 19.56 8.38
C VAL A 167 -32.15 18.90 7.01
N ALA A 168 -31.35 17.84 7.00
CA ALA A 168 -31.04 17.03 5.82
C ALA A 168 -30.46 15.67 6.23
N GLN A 169 -30.54 14.69 5.33
CA GLN A 169 -29.95 13.37 5.56
C GLN A 169 -28.43 13.46 5.86
N ASP A 170 -27.99 12.72 6.88
CA ASP A 170 -26.60 12.62 7.35
C ASP A 170 -26.00 13.99 7.74
N GLN A 171 -26.87 14.93 8.11
CA GLN A 171 -26.48 16.22 8.63
C GLN A 171 -26.28 16.14 10.15
N ALA A 172 -25.21 16.76 10.62
CA ALA A 172 -24.96 16.99 12.03
C ALA A 172 -24.38 18.40 12.23
N THR A 173 -24.22 18.80 13.48
CA THR A 173 -23.54 20.04 13.82
C THR A 173 -22.86 19.88 15.18
N ASP A 174 -21.74 20.56 15.36
CA ASP A 174 -21.24 20.91 16.67
C ASP A 174 -21.44 22.42 16.90
N ARG A 175 -20.95 22.95 18.02
CA ARG A 175 -21.05 24.40 18.31
C ARG A 175 -20.39 25.26 17.24
N ALA A 176 -19.33 24.78 16.60
CA ALA A 176 -18.53 25.56 15.67
C ALA A 176 -19.10 25.56 14.26
N ARG A 177 -19.69 24.45 13.79
CA ARG A 177 -20.11 24.30 12.38
C ARG A 177 -21.03 23.11 12.12
N PRO A 178 -21.74 23.10 10.97
CA PRO A 178 -22.42 21.91 10.48
C PRO A 178 -21.46 20.90 9.83
N TYR A 179 -21.94 19.67 9.68
CA TYR A 179 -21.28 18.54 9.03
C TYR A 179 -22.26 17.79 8.15
N ARG A 180 -21.82 17.32 6.98
CA ARG A 180 -22.62 16.49 6.08
C ARG A 180 -21.76 15.37 5.49
N TYR A 181 -22.27 14.14 5.48
CA TYR A 181 -21.56 12.95 4.96
C TYR A 181 -20.13 12.76 5.53
N GLY A 182 -19.92 13.09 6.81
CA GLY A 182 -18.61 12.92 7.44
C GLY A 182 -17.60 14.04 7.18
N HIS A 183 -18.03 15.15 6.56
CA HIS A 183 -17.18 16.31 6.27
C HIS A 183 -17.71 17.57 6.96
N ALA A 184 -16.80 18.45 7.38
CA ALA A 184 -17.15 19.80 7.79
C ALA A 184 -17.89 20.51 6.64
N ASP A 185 -18.94 21.23 6.98
CA ASP A 185 -19.82 21.92 6.04
C ASP A 185 -20.03 23.38 6.48
N ASP A 186 -20.56 24.22 5.59
CA ASP A 186 -21.02 25.57 5.93
C ASP A 186 -22.55 25.63 5.95
N PRO A 187 -23.19 26.50 6.76
CA PRO A 187 -24.63 26.78 6.69
C PRO A 187 -25.23 26.98 5.30
N GLY A 188 -24.45 27.47 4.33
CA GLY A 188 -24.96 27.87 3.02
C GLY A 188 -25.47 29.31 3.03
N PRO A 189 -26.12 29.79 1.94
CA PRO A 189 -26.63 31.14 1.87
C PRO A 189 -27.66 31.41 2.97
N ARG A 190 -27.82 32.69 3.36
CA ARG A 190 -28.75 33.11 4.41
C ARG A 190 -30.14 32.50 4.29
N GLU A 191 -30.74 32.60 3.12
CA GLU A 191 -32.08 32.06 2.85
C GLU A 191 -32.15 30.55 3.10
N GLN A 192 -31.06 29.83 2.83
CA GLN A 192 -30.99 28.39 3.01
C GLN A 192 -30.95 28.01 4.50
N TRP A 193 -30.05 28.60 5.30
CA TRP A 193 -30.01 28.25 6.72
C TRP A 193 -31.14 28.89 7.53
N GLU A 194 -31.72 30.01 7.08
CA GLU A 194 -32.97 30.52 7.66
C GLU A 194 -34.14 29.55 7.44
N ARG A 195 -34.19 28.92 6.26
CA ARG A 195 -35.22 27.93 5.92
C ARG A 195 -34.98 26.58 6.60
N ASP A 196 -33.74 26.08 6.53
CA ASP A 196 -33.41 24.70 6.87
C ASP A 196 -32.94 24.56 8.34
N TRP A 197 -32.13 25.49 8.86
CA TRP A 197 -31.54 25.39 10.21
C TRP A 197 -32.31 26.15 11.30
N SER A 198 -33.00 27.25 10.99
CA SER A 198 -33.77 27.99 12.00
C SER A 198 -34.85 27.15 12.68
N PRO A 199 -35.65 26.32 11.97
CA PRO A 199 -36.62 25.44 12.63
C PRO A 199 -35.95 24.47 13.60
N PHE A 200 -34.78 23.94 13.23
CA PHE A 200 -34.00 23.02 14.04
C PHE A 200 -33.52 23.65 15.35
N PHE A 201 -32.91 24.84 15.30
CA PHE A 201 -32.43 25.53 16.50
C PHE A 201 -33.56 26.12 17.34
N ALA A 202 -34.64 26.61 16.71
CA ALA A 202 -35.81 27.10 17.43
C ALA A 202 -36.52 26.00 18.23
N ALA A 203 -36.54 24.77 17.70
CA ALA A 203 -37.11 23.62 18.40
C ALA A 203 -36.23 23.09 19.55
N ARG A 204 -34.96 23.52 19.62
CA ARG A 204 -33.95 23.00 20.55
C ARG A 204 -33.27 24.14 21.33
N PRO A 205 -34.01 24.80 22.25
CA PRO A 205 -33.49 25.95 23.00
C PRO A 205 -32.28 25.63 23.88
N GLU A 206 -32.03 24.35 24.18
CA GLU A 206 -30.83 23.87 24.88
C GLU A 206 -29.54 24.00 24.06
N LEU A 207 -29.62 24.12 22.73
CA LEU A 207 -28.47 24.25 21.84
C LEU A 207 -27.97 25.71 21.72
N GLN A 208 -27.87 26.44 22.83
CA GLN A 208 -27.34 27.80 22.82
C GLN A 208 -25.85 27.86 22.49
N GLY A 209 -25.43 28.96 21.86
CA GLY A 209 -24.01 29.23 21.56
C GLY A 209 -23.44 28.45 20.38
N TYR A 210 -24.29 27.85 19.55
CA TYR A 210 -23.90 27.26 18.28
C TYR A 210 -23.76 28.36 17.22
N TRP A 211 -22.98 28.09 16.16
CA TRP A 211 -22.73 28.99 15.03
C TRP A 211 -23.98 29.71 14.51
N TRP A 212 -25.15 29.03 14.48
CA TRP A 212 -26.40 29.62 14.02
C TRP A 212 -26.85 30.82 14.86
N HIS A 213 -26.65 30.78 16.18
CA HIS A 213 -26.99 31.91 17.06
C HIS A 213 -26.12 33.13 16.76
N ALA A 214 -24.84 32.89 16.46
CA ALA A 214 -23.92 33.93 16.07
C ALA A 214 -24.30 34.56 14.72
N LEU A 215 -24.75 33.75 13.75
CA LEU A 215 -25.22 34.24 12.46
C LEU A 215 -26.57 34.99 12.57
N SER A 216 -27.53 34.43 13.31
CA SER A 216 -28.85 35.04 13.55
C SER A 216 -28.77 36.37 14.30
N GLY A 217 -27.86 36.50 15.26
CA GLY A 217 -27.65 37.74 16.02
C GLY A 217 -26.99 38.87 15.21
N GLN A 218 -26.31 38.55 14.11
CA GLN A 218 -25.64 39.50 13.23
C GLN A 218 -26.52 39.94 12.03
N ALA A 219 -27.71 39.37 11.91
CA ALA A 219 -28.58 39.48 10.75
C ALA A 219 -29.48 40.74 10.76
N ALA A 220 -28.92 41.94 10.91
CA ALA A 220 -29.62 43.22 10.73
C ALA A 220 -29.42 43.78 9.30
N PRO A 221 -30.44 44.37 8.64
CA PRO A 221 -30.28 45.02 7.35
C PRO A 221 -29.56 46.38 7.49
N ASP A 222 -28.95 46.82 6.38
CA ASP A 222 -28.22 48.09 6.19
C ASP A 222 -26.83 48.22 6.82
N THR A 223 -26.20 47.12 7.26
CA THR A 223 -24.75 47.20 7.52
C THR A 223 -24.00 47.25 6.18
N PRO A 224 -23.31 48.35 5.85
CA PRO A 224 -22.62 48.46 4.57
C PRO A 224 -21.57 47.36 4.43
N ALA A 225 -21.61 46.65 3.29
CA ALA A 225 -20.67 45.59 3.01
C ALA A 225 -19.31 46.17 2.62
N ARG A 226 -18.25 45.72 3.28
CA ARG A 226 -16.86 45.97 2.88
C ARG A 226 -16.45 44.88 1.88
N ALA A 227 -16.46 45.20 0.58
CA ALA A 227 -15.95 44.31 -0.44
C ALA A 227 -14.43 44.10 -0.26
N LEU A 228 -13.98 42.84 -0.31
CA LEU A 228 -12.56 42.50 -0.24
C LEU A 228 -11.98 42.17 -1.63
N GLY A 229 -12.78 41.55 -2.50
CA GLY A 229 -12.38 41.09 -3.85
C GLY A 229 -12.59 39.59 -4.04
N GLY A 230 -12.57 39.09 -5.28
CA GLY A 230 -12.69 37.65 -5.58
C GLY A 230 -13.99 36.98 -5.13
N GLY A 231 -15.06 37.77 -4.94
CA GLY A 231 -16.34 37.29 -4.38
C GLY A 231 -16.44 37.42 -2.85
N TYR A 232 -15.35 37.79 -2.17
CA TYR A 232 -15.32 37.98 -0.73
C TYR A 232 -15.81 39.36 -0.29
N ARG A 233 -16.60 39.39 0.78
CA ARG A 233 -17.10 40.61 1.43
C ARG A 233 -17.24 40.43 2.93
N VAL A 234 -17.16 41.52 3.68
CA VAL A 234 -17.44 41.55 5.13
C VAL A 234 -18.71 42.34 5.36
N VAL A 235 -19.62 41.78 6.15
CA VAL A 235 -20.83 42.48 6.62
C VAL A 235 -20.86 42.35 8.13
N GLY A 236 -20.79 43.49 8.83
CA GLY A 236 -20.65 43.50 10.29
C GLY A 236 -19.40 42.75 10.73
N ASN A 237 -19.59 41.69 11.52
CA ASN A 237 -18.51 40.83 12.01
C ASN A 237 -18.44 39.47 11.29
N GLN A 238 -18.99 39.37 10.08
CA GLN A 238 -19.06 38.12 9.31
C GLN A 238 -18.40 38.29 7.94
N VAL A 239 -17.59 37.30 7.55
CA VAL A 239 -17.01 37.19 6.20
C VAL A 239 -17.92 36.33 5.34
N TYR A 240 -18.08 36.72 4.06
CA TYR A 240 -18.86 36.00 3.06
C TYR A 240 -18.05 35.77 1.79
N LEU A 241 -18.33 34.68 1.07
CA LEU A 241 -17.91 34.40 -0.31
C LEU A 241 -19.16 34.16 -1.16
N HIS A 242 -19.46 35.05 -2.12
CA HIS A 242 -20.65 34.93 -2.99
C HIS A 242 -21.95 34.62 -2.22
N ASP A 243 -22.15 35.30 -1.09
CA ASP A 243 -23.31 35.19 -0.18
C ASP A 243 -23.33 33.96 0.75
N LEU A 244 -22.30 33.11 0.67
CA LEU A 244 -22.03 32.06 1.67
C LEU A 244 -21.26 32.68 2.85
N PRO A 245 -21.77 32.62 4.10
CA PRO A 245 -20.99 33.03 5.27
C PRO A 245 -19.77 32.10 5.43
N LEU A 246 -18.72 32.57 6.09
CA LEU A 246 -17.52 31.79 6.42
C LEU A 246 -17.25 31.90 7.92
N LEU A 247 -17.36 30.79 8.65
CA LEU A 247 -17.32 30.82 10.13
C LEU A 247 -15.92 31.03 10.72
N GLU A 248 -14.87 30.73 9.96
CA GLU A 248 -13.49 30.70 10.49
C GLU A 248 -12.71 32.02 10.42
N PRO A 249 -12.77 32.82 9.33
CA PRO A 249 -11.95 34.03 9.21
C PRO A 249 -12.38 35.15 10.15
N ASP A 250 -11.42 35.80 10.81
CA ASP A 250 -11.72 36.99 11.64
C ASP A 250 -12.08 38.21 10.77
N ALA A 251 -13.36 38.58 10.78
CA ALA A 251 -13.90 39.68 10.00
C ALA A 251 -13.25 41.06 10.28
N ALA A 252 -12.74 41.28 11.49
CA ALA A 252 -12.11 42.54 11.88
C ALA A 252 -10.76 42.74 11.16
N THR A 253 -10.05 41.64 10.88
CA THR A 253 -8.68 41.69 10.35
C THR A 253 -8.53 41.06 8.97
N VAL A 254 -9.61 40.47 8.44
CA VAL A 254 -9.60 39.82 7.14
C VAL A 254 -9.30 40.82 6.01
N ARG A 255 -8.45 40.34 5.09
CA ARG A 255 -8.07 40.99 3.83
C ARG A 255 -8.04 39.95 2.72
N TRP A 256 -8.39 40.38 1.51
CA TRP A 256 -8.23 39.55 0.32
C TRP A 256 -6.79 39.62 -0.16
N LEU A 257 -6.27 38.47 -0.58
CA LEU A 257 -4.88 38.29 -1.00
C LEU A 257 -4.75 38.05 -2.52
N GLY A 258 -5.86 37.98 -3.26
CA GLY A 258 -5.90 37.63 -4.68
C GLY A 258 -6.53 36.26 -4.93
N ASP A 259 -7.15 36.08 -6.09
CA ASP A 259 -7.83 34.84 -6.49
C ASP A 259 -8.79 34.31 -5.40
N SER A 260 -8.61 33.07 -4.97
CA SER A 260 -9.39 32.41 -3.92
C SER A 260 -8.84 32.63 -2.51
N PHE A 261 -7.80 33.44 -2.32
CA PHE A 261 -7.11 33.57 -1.03
C PHE A 261 -7.55 34.77 -0.21
N ILE A 262 -7.76 34.55 1.08
CA ILE A 262 -7.94 35.59 2.09
C ILE A 262 -7.03 35.31 3.28
N ALA A 263 -6.82 36.31 4.12
CA ALA A 263 -6.12 36.13 5.38
C ALA A 263 -6.63 37.06 6.45
N ASP A 264 -6.60 36.61 7.69
CA ASP A 264 -6.80 37.46 8.85
C ASP A 264 -5.46 37.80 9.52
N ARG A 265 -5.48 38.27 10.77
CA ARG A 265 -4.27 38.59 11.54
C ARG A 265 -3.33 37.38 11.72
N SER A 266 -3.88 36.18 11.77
CA SER A 266 -3.20 34.96 12.23
C SER A 266 -3.14 33.83 11.21
N ARG A 267 -4.07 33.79 10.25
CA ARG A 267 -4.29 32.64 9.37
C ARG A 267 -4.48 33.05 7.92
N LEU A 268 -4.04 32.16 7.03
CA LEU A 268 -4.33 32.17 5.61
C LEU A 268 -5.54 31.27 5.35
N TYR A 269 -6.31 31.55 4.31
CA TYR A 269 -7.42 30.70 3.88
C TYR A 269 -7.50 30.68 2.36
N SER A 270 -8.04 29.59 1.82
CA SER A 270 -8.46 29.52 0.41
C SER A 270 -9.77 28.77 0.32
N TYR A 271 -10.75 29.35 -0.37
CA TYR A 271 -12.07 28.73 -0.57
C TYR A 271 -12.46 28.77 -2.05
N SER A 272 -13.28 27.81 -2.46
CA SER A 272 -13.89 27.76 -3.79
C SER A 272 -15.38 27.53 -3.75
N THR A 273 -16.07 28.15 -4.70
CA THR A 273 -17.48 27.90 -4.99
C THR A 273 -17.59 26.95 -6.18
N TYR A 274 -17.88 25.67 -5.91
CA TYR A 274 -18.23 24.76 -6.99
C TYR A 274 -19.72 24.85 -7.32
N HIS A 275 -20.09 24.67 -8.59
CA HIS A 275 -21.45 24.76 -9.17
C HIS A 275 -22.51 23.76 -8.59
N LYS A 276 -22.26 23.17 -7.42
CA LYS A 276 -23.16 22.25 -6.71
C LYS A 276 -23.59 22.74 -5.32
N GLY A 277 -23.18 23.94 -4.88
CA GLY A 277 -23.60 24.51 -3.60
C GLY A 277 -22.83 23.99 -2.37
N PHE A 278 -21.60 23.50 -2.56
CA PHE A 278 -20.70 23.12 -1.47
C PHE A 278 -19.47 24.04 -1.46
N LEU A 279 -19.04 24.44 -0.26
CA LEU A 279 -17.81 25.18 -0.03
C LEU A 279 -16.66 24.17 0.09
N ASP A 280 -15.63 24.31 -0.74
CA ASP A 280 -14.43 23.47 -0.70
C ASP A 280 -13.21 24.35 -0.43
N GLY A 281 -12.36 23.99 0.53
CA GLY A 281 -11.27 24.81 1.05
C GLY A 281 -11.34 25.06 2.57
N GLY A 282 -10.54 26.00 3.08
CA GLY A 282 -10.40 26.23 4.51
C GLY A 282 -9.13 26.99 4.90
N PRO A 283 -8.77 26.97 6.20
CA PRO A 283 -7.53 27.56 6.69
C PRO A 283 -6.31 26.82 6.15
N LEU A 284 -5.26 27.58 5.86
CA LEU A 284 -3.99 27.11 5.30
C LEU A 284 -2.82 27.39 6.26
N PRO A 285 -1.81 26.50 6.30
CA PRO A 285 -0.64 26.68 7.16
C PRO A 285 0.32 27.71 6.57
N GLY A 286 0.72 28.72 7.35
CA GLY A 286 1.74 29.71 6.95
C GLY A 286 1.48 31.08 7.57
N ASP A 287 2.47 31.98 7.48
CA ASP A 287 2.36 33.33 8.02
C ASP A 287 1.74 34.30 6.99
N PRO A 288 0.56 34.89 7.26
CA PRO A 288 -0.05 35.90 6.41
C PRO A 288 0.85 37.11 6.09
N GLY A 289 1.81 37.43 6.95
CA GLY A 289 2.77 38.52 6.76
C GLY A 289 3.81 38.23 5.68
N GLN A 290 3.98 36.97 5.29
CA GLN A 290 4.97 36.54 4.29
C GLN A 290 4.31 36.11 2.96
N TRP A 291 3.02 36.41 2.79
CA TRP A 291 2.25 36.01 1.61
C TRP A 291 2.74 36.68 0.32
N ARG A 292 2.87 35.87 -0.74
CA ARG A 292 3.15 36.34 -2.10
C ARG A 292 2.63 35.37 -3.16
N HIS A 293 2.08 35.91 -4.24
CA HIS A 293 1.92 35.18 -5.51
C HIS A 293 3.27 35.12 -6.22
N LEU A 294 3.60 33.98 -6.81
CA LEU A 294 4.85 33.80 -7.54
C LEU A 294 4.60 33.88 -9.05
N THR A 295 4.07 32.81 -9.64
CA THR A 295 3.72 32.73 -11.07
C THR A 295 2.75 31.57 -11.28
N GLY A 296 1.94 31.65 -12.34
CA GLY A 296 0.96 30.63 -12.66
C GLY A 296 0.08 30.28 -11.44
N PRO A 297 -0.14 28.98 -11.14
CA PRO A 297 -0.93 28.54 -10.00
C PRO A 297 -0.19 28.55 -8.66
N TRP A 298 1.05 29.05 -8.58
CA TRP A 298 1.92 28.91 -7.40
C TRP A 298 1.99 30.17 -6.53
N TYR A 299 1.85 29.96 -5.22
CA TYR A 299 1.92 30.99 -4.17
C TYR A 299 2.84 30.52 -3.04
N GLN A 300 3.23 31.44 -2.15
CA GLN A 300 4.10 31.12 -1.02
C GLN A 300 3.82 32.02 0.19
N ALA A 301 3.99 31.46 1.39
CA ALA A 301 4.09 32.21 2.64
C ALA A 301 5.14 31.55 3.54
N GLY A 302 6.31 32.18 3.65
CA GLY A 302 7.43 31.63 4.41
C GLY A 302 7.87 30.27 3.88
N ASP A 303 7.88 29.27 4.76
CA ASP A 303 8.27 27.88 4.48
C ASP A 303 7.10 27.01 3.96
N HIS A 304 6.04 27.64 3.45
CA HIS A 304 4.91 26.94 2.82
C HIS A 304 4.68 27.51 1.42
N CYS A 305 4.43 26.61 0.46
CA CYS A 305 3.96 26.94 -0.87
C CYS A 305 2.52 26.43 -1.05
N TYR A 306 1.80 27.04 -1.99
CA TYR A 306 0.42 26.69 -2.30
C TYR A 306 0.25 26.57 -3.80
N LEU A 307 -0.59 25.64 -4.22
CA LEU A 307 -0.99 25.46 -5.61
C LEU A 307 -2.50 25.62 -5.72
N ARG A 308 -2.95 26.59 -6.51
CA ARG A 308 -4.37 26.74 -6.80
C ARG A 308 -4.83 25.59 -7.69
N GLN A 309 -5.79 24.81 -7.20
CA GLN A 309 -6.39 23.71 -7.92
C GLN A 309 -7.35 24.23 -9.00
N TRP A 310 -7.58 23.42 -10.03
CA TRP A 310 -8.60 23.70 -11.03
C TRP A 310 -10.02 23.81 -10.45
N ARG A 311 -10.25 23.20 -9.27
CA ARG A 311 -11.51 23.29 -8.52
C ARG A 311 -11.71 24.64 -7.81
N GLY A 312 -10.67 25.47 -7.74
CA GLY A 312 -10.73 26.85 -7.26
C GLY A 312 -10.02 27.08 -5.92
N HIS A 313 -10.02 26.12 -5.00
CA HIS A 313 -9.30 26.24 -3.72
C HIS A 313 -7.83 25.87 -3.91
N ALA A 314 -7.02 26.06 -2.88
CA ALA A 314 -5.60 25.74 -2.92
C ALA A 314 -5.22 24.73 -1.85
N ASP A 315 -4.26 23.88 -2.21
CA ASP A 315 -3.58 22.97 -1.31
C ASP A 315 -2.21 23.55 -0.92
N ALA A 316 -1.65 23.08 0.20
CA ALA A 316 -0.37 23.55 0.72
C ALA A 316 0.69 22.43 0.79
N ALA A 317 1.96 22.81 0.66
CA ALA A 317 3.09 21.94 0.97
C ALA A 317 4.24 22.72 1.62
N LYS A 318 4.96 22.06 2.53
CA LYS A 318 6.15 22.63 3.19
C LYS A 318 7.36 22.66 2.24
N VAL A 319 8.05 23.79 2.22
CA VAL A 319 9.22 24.07 1.36
C VAL A 319 10.31 24.81 2.14
N ASP A 320 11.52 24.87 1.61
CA ASP A 320 12.52 25.84 2.07
C ASP A 320 12.21 27.21 1.46
N GLY A 321 11.66 28.12 2.25
CA GLY A 321 11.13 29.37 1.72
C GLY A 321 12.16 30.28 1.06
N LYS A 322 13.44 30.13 1.43
CA LYS A 322 14.56 30.94 0.90
C LYS A 322 15.04 30.50 -0.48
N THR A 323 14.87 29.23 -0.82
CA THR A 323 15.35 28.65 -2.09
C THR A 323 14.23 28.17 -3.00
N PHE A 324 12.97 28.39 -2.61
CA PHE A 324 11.82 28.02 -3.40
C PHE A 324 11.77 28.80 -4.72
N GLU A 325 11.64 28.06 -5.82
CA GLU A 325 11.65 28.54 -7.20
C GLU A 325 10.59 27.77 -7.99
N VAL A 326 9.71 28.49 -8.70
CA VAL A 326 8.71 27.87 -9.58
C VAL A 326 9.34 27.65 -10.95
N LEU A 327 9.24 26.43 -11.48
CA LEU A 327 9.81 26.07 -12.78
C LEU A 327 8.78 26.26 -13.90
N ASN A 328 7.55 25.79 -13.67
CA ASN A 328 6.38 25.98 -14.53
C ASN A 328 5.09 25.72 -13.72
N ASP A 329 3.94 25.64 -14.38
CA ASP A 329 2.65 25.42 -13.71
C ASP A 329 2.56 24.07 -12.98
N THR A 330 3.33 23.06 -13.40
CA THR A 330 3.33 21.71 -12.81
C THR A 330 4.42 21.53 -11.75
N TYR A 331 5.59 22.13 -11.96
CA TYR A 331 6.81 21.87 -11.20
C TYR A 331 7.32 23.13 -10.50
N ALA A 332 7.79 22.93 -9.27
CA ALA A 332 8.58 23.88 -8.52
C ALA A 332 9.77 23.16 -7.90
N LYS A 333 10.74 23.87 -7.36
CA LYS A 333 11.87 23.29 -6.65
C LYS A 333 12.28 24.17 -5.48
N ASP A 334 13.01 23.57 -4.55
CA ASP A 334 13.81 24.27 -3.56
C ASP A 334 15.12 23.48 -3.35
N ARG A 335 15.96 23.91 -2.40
CA ARG A 335 17.20 23.18 -2.07
C ARG A 335 16.97 21.73 -1.66
N ASN A 336 15.77 21.40 -1.19
CA ASN A 336 15.42 20.06 -0.70
C ASN A 336 14.84 19.17 -1.81
N GLY A 337 14.69 19.68 -3.05
CA GLY A 337 14.28 18.90 -4.21
C GLY A 337 13.17 19.55 -5.05
N VAL A 338 12.65 18.76 -5.99
CA VAL A 338 11.61 19.20 -6.94
C VAL A 338 10.23 18.77 -6.45
N LEU A 339 9.28 19.68 -6.46
CA LEU A 339 7.86 19.45 -6.26
C LEU A 339 7.17 19.34 -7.62
N CYS A 340 6.21 18.42 -7.74
CA CYS A 340 5.31 18.33 -8.88
C CYS A 340 3.89 18.25 -8.34
N MET A 341 3.07 19.26 -8.64
CA MET A 341 1.72 19.41 -8.11
C MET A 341 1.70 19.26 -6.57
N LEU A 342 2.54 20.06 -5.88
CA LEU A 342 2.81 20.02 -4.43
C LEU A 342 3.45 18.72 -3.88
N VAL A 343 3.51 17.65 -4.66
CA VAL A 343 4.14 16.40 -4.23
C VAL A 343 5.64 16.44 -4.50
N ARG A 344 6.44 16.44 -3.43
CA ARG A 344 7.90 16.37 -3.53
C ARG A 344 8.36 15.03 -4.14
N LYS A 345 9.10 15.11 -5.24
CA LYS A 345 9.60 13.95 -5.98
C LYS A 345 11.00 13.59 -5.48
N ARG A 346 11.20 12.29 -5.21
CA ARG A 346 12.44 11.76 -4.65
C ARG A 346 13.46 11.48 -5.75
N GLY A 347 14.73 11.84 -5.52
CA GLY A 347 15.83 11.48 -6.41
C GLY A 347 15.86 12.26 -7.73
N ILE A 348 15.42 13.53 -7.67
CA ILE A 348 15.59 14.52 -8.73
C ILE A 348 16.39 15.67 -8.12
N ASP A 349 17.59 15.90 -8.64
CA ASP A 349 18.50 16.97 -8.25
C ASP A 349 18.00 18.32 -8.78
N PRO A 350 17.53 19.22 -7.89
CA PRO A 350 16.95 20.50 -8.29
C PRO A 350 17.96 21.43 -9.00
N ALA A 351 19.27 21.19 -8.89
CA ALA A 351 20.29 21.96 -9.59
C ALA A 351 20.48 21.53 -11.06
N ARG A 352 20.00 20.34 -11.44
CA ARG A 352 20.23 19.73 -12.76
C ARG A 352 18.96 19.54 -13.58
N VAL A 353 17.84 20.10 -13.13
CA VAL A 353 16.56 19.97 -13.80
C VAL A 353 16.34 21.03 -14.85
N GLU A 354 15.66 20.62 -15.92
CA GLU A 354 15.16 21.48 -16.96
C GLU A 354 13.76 21.02 -17.35
N VAL A 355 12.80 21.94 -17.38
CA VAL A 355 11.42 21.64 -17.79
C VAL A 355 11.31 21.63 -19.32
N ILE A 356 10.57 20.66 -19.85
CA ILE A 356 10.29 20.53 -21.29
C ILE A 356 8.77 20.58 -21.45
N GLY A 357 8.25 21.75 -21.82
CA GLY A 357 6.80 21.99 -21.81
C GLY A 357 6.21 21.96 -20.40
N ASP A 358 4.91 21.67 -20.31
CA ASP A 358 4.16 21.83 -19.06
C ASP A 358 4.30 20.62 -18.12
N HIS A 359 4.37 19.41 -18.69
CA HIS A 359 4.25 18.17 -17.94
C HIS A 359 5.56 17.40 -17.79
N HIS A 360 6.58 17.74 -18.58
CA HIS A 360 7.84 17.02 -18.62
C HIS A 360 8.99 17.79 -17.98
N LEU A 361 9.89 17.03 -17.38
CA LEU A 361 11.11 17.53 -16.78
C LEU A 361 12.22 16.56 -17.12
N ARG A 362 13.38 17.06 -17.52
CA ARG A 362 14.60 16.26 -17.67
C ARG A 362 15.62 16.60 -16.60
N GLU A 363 16.40 15.60 -16.24
CA GLU A 363 17.55 15.72 -15.35
C GLU A 363 18.68 14.90 -15.99
N GLY A 364 19.57 15.59 -16.72
CA GLY A 364 20.59 14.92 -17.54
C GLY A 364 19.98 13.91 -18.51
N GLY A 365 20.33 12.62 -18.35
CA GLY A 365 19.85 11.53 -19.21
C GLY A 365 18.46 10.98 -18.87
N ARG A 366 17.77 11.53 -17.86
CA ARG A 366 16.48 11.03 -17.37
C ARG A 366 15.36 11.98 -17.76
N LEU A 367 14.20 11.43 -18.08
CA LEU A 367 12.99 12.17 -18.40
C LEU A 367 11.87 11.78 -17.42
N PHE A 368 11.06 12.75 -17.03
CA PHE A 368 9.93 12.60 -16.13
C PHE A 368 8.69 13.23 -16.76
N CYS A 369 7.52 12.63 -16.53
CA CYS A 369 6.21 13.15 -16.90
C CYS A 369 5.32 13.14 -15.65
N PHE A 370 4.76 14.29 -15.26
CA PHE A 370 4.06 14.50 -13.98
C PHE A 370 4.82 13.91 -12.77
N GLY A 371 6.14 14.09 -12.76
CA GLY A 371 7.06 13.62 -11.73
C GLY A 371 7.27 12.10 -11.68
N LYS A 372 6.74 11.33 -12.64
CA LYS A 372 7.03 9.90 -12.83
C LYS A 372 8.10 9.75 -13.91
N GLU A 373 9.15 8.98 -13.61
CA GLU A 373 10.23 8.73 -14.56
C GLU A 373 9.72 7.92 -15.76
N VAL A 374 10.02 8.39 -16.96
CA VAL A 374 9.70 7.73 -18.22
C VAL A 374 10.66 6.57 -18.42
N LYS A 375 10.13 5.34 -18.53
CA LYS A 375 10.91 4.10 -18.74
C LYS A 375 11.00 3.66 -20.19
N ALA A 376 10.36 4.41 -21.09
CA ALA A 376 10.48 4.20 -22.52
C ALA A 376 11.92 4.40 -23.00
N LYS A 377 12.35 3.61 -24.00
CA LYS A 377 13.61 3.84 -24.71
C LYS A 377 13.46 5.13 -25.54
N PHE A 378 13.94 6.24 -24.99
CA PHE A 378 13.82 7.59 -25.53
C PHE A 378 15.05 8.40 -25.11
N ASP A 379 15.59 9.23 -25.99
CA ASP A 379 16.81 9.99 -25.72
C ASP A 379 16.47 11.34 -25.07
N ALA A 380 16.44 11.36 -23.74
CA ALA A 380 16.03 12.51 -22.95
C ALA A 380 16.89 13.79 -23.15
N PRO A 381 18.23 13.71 -23.28
CA PRO A 381 19.06 14.89 -23.56
C PRO A 381 18.70 15.63 -24.84
N THR A 382 18.20 14.93 -25.87
CA THR A 382 17.79 15.53 -27.15
C THR A 382 16.29 15.71 -27.26
N ALA A 383 15.55 15.48 -26.17
CA ALA A 383 14.11 15.62 -26.14
C ALA A 383 13.69 17.07 -26.35
N GLU A 384 12.74 17.28 -27.25
CA GLU A 384 12.10 18.57 -27.53
C GLU A 384 10.57 18.42 -27.61
N LEU A 385 9.88 19.51 -27.29
CA LEU A 385 8.42 19.56 -27.36
C LEU A 385 7.97 19.77 -28.81
N VAL A 386 7.17 18.82 -29.32
CA VAL A 386 6.52 18.91 -30.63
C VAL A 386 5.16 19.62 -30.51
N GLY A 387 4.48 19.45 -29.37
CA GLY A 387 3.21 20.07 -29.04
C GLY A 387 2.18 19.09 -28.46
N TYR A 388 1.20 19.60 -27.71
CA TYR A 388 0.05 18.83 -27.20
C TYR A 388 0.42 17.49 -26.50
N GLY A 389 1.46 17.50 -25.66
CA GLY A 389 1.91 16.31 -24.92
C GLY A 389 2.89 15.40 -25.69
N PHE A 390 3.20 15.70 -26.95
CA PHE A 390 4.19 14.98 -27.75
C PHE A 390 5.60 15.55 -27.57
N LEU A 391 6.53 14.65 -27.25
CA LEU A 391 7.97 14.89 -27.32
C LEU A 391 8.59 14.12 -28.48
N ARG A 392 9.68 14.67 -29.02
CA ARG A 392 10.54 14.03 -29.99
C ARG A 392 11.97 14.03 -29.50
N ASP A 393 12.71 12.95 -29.75
CA ASP A 393 14.15 12.92 -29.53
C ASP A 393 14.95 13.07 -30.82
N GLY A 394 16.27 13.20 -30.71
CA GLY A 394 17.18 13.42 -31.85
C GLY A 394 17.20 12.28 -32.88
N GLN A 395 16.58 11.13 -32.59
CA GLN A 395 16.41 10.02 -33.53
C GLN A 395 15.02 10.05 -34.22
N GLY A 396 14.20 11.07 -33.95
CA GLY A 396 12.84 11.18 -34.46
C GLY A 396 11.86 10.24 -33.78
N ARG A 397 12.21 9.60 -32.65
CA ARG A 397 11.25 8.79 -31.89
C ARG A 397 10.26 9.71 -31.19
N LEU A 398 9.01 9.28 -31.10
CA LEU A 398 7.94 10.04 -30.47
C LEU A 398 7.54 9.44 -29.12
N LEU A 399 7.22 10.32 -28.19
CA LEU A 399 6.64 10.00 -26.90
C LEU A 399 5.40 10.87 -26.69
N HIS A 400 4.29 10.27 -26.28
CA HIS A 400 3.11 11.00 -25.82
C HIS A 400 2.94 10.74 -24.33
N ASP A 401 2.96 11.80 -23.52
CA ASP A 401 3.02 11.73 -22.05
C ASP A 401 4.19 10.86 -21.56
N ASN A 402 3.93 9.60 -21.22
CA ASN A 402 4.96 8.66 -20.76
C ASN A 402 5.09 7.40 -21.64
N GLN A 403 4.36 7.33 -22.75
CA GLN A 403 4.32 6.17 -23.63
C GLN A 403 5.02 6.43 -24.97
N PRO A 404 5.79 5.46 -25.51
CA PRO A 404 6.25 5.53 -26.89
C PRO A 404 5.07 5.59 -27.87
N TYR A 405 5.14 6.47 -28.86
CA TYR A 405 4.12 6.57 -29.89
C TYR A 405 4.61 5.95 -31.22
N ARG A 406 3.95 4.87 -31.68
CA ARG A 406 4.44 4.06 -32.83
C ARG A 406 3.36 3.73 -33.87
N ARG A 407 2.41 4.63 -34.13
CA ARG A 407 1.29 4.39 -35.08
C ARG A 407 1.61 4.77 -36.53
N GLY A 408 2.83 4.46 -36.97
CA GLY A 408 3.29 4.73 -38.34
C GLY A 408 3.49 6.21 -38.68
N VAL A 409 3.54 7.10 -37.69
CA VAL A 409 3.82 8.53 -37.85
C VAL A 409 5.33 8.75 -37.98
N ASP A 410 5.75 9.58 -38.93
CA ASP A 410 7.13 10.01 -39.06
C ASP A 410 7.43 11.13 -38.04
N GLY A 411 7.98 10.74 -36.90
CA GLY A 411 8.31 11.67 -35.85
C GLY A 411 9.38 12.70 -36.22
N ALA A 412 10.32 12.37 -37.10
CA ALA A 412 11.40 13.28 -37.50
C ALA A 412 10.86 14.53 -38.23
N THR A 413 9.67 14.45 -38.82
CA THR A 413 9.04 15.55 -39.57
C THR A 413 7.67 15.97 -39.04
N LEU A 414 7.18 15.30 -37.98
CA LEU A 414 5.90 15.63 -37.35
C LEU A 414 5.87 17.09 -36.88
N THR A 415 4.82 17.80 -37.27
CA THR A 415 4.52 19.17 -36.85
C THR A 415 3.03 19.32 -36.60
N PHE A 416 2.65 19.90 -35.46
CA PHE A 416 1.27 20.31 -35.22
C PHE A 416 0.97 21.63 -35.91
N LEU A 417 -0.11 21.66 -36.68
CA LEU A 417 -0.59 22.88 -37.34
C LEU A 417 -1.56 23.63 -36.42
N SER A 418 -2.30 22.89 -35.58
CA SER A 418 -3.22 23.40 -34.56
C SER A 418 -3.52 22.31 -33.52
N GLY A 419 -4.41 22.60 -32.57
CA GLY A 419 -4.95 21.61 -31.62
C GLY A 419 -5.88 20.58 -32.24
N HIS A 420 -6.03 20.59 -33.56
CA HIS A 420 -6.92 19.71 -34.31
C HIS A 420 -6.23 19.00 -35.47
N PHE A 421 -5.13 19.54 -36.00
CA PHE A 421 -4.45 18.98 -37.17
C PHE A 421 -2.93 18.96 -37.00
N ALA A 422 -2.32 17.91 -37.52
CA ALA A 422 -0.87 17.76 -37.60
C ALA A 422 -0.49 17.21 -38.97
N ARG A 423 0.78 17.27 -39.32
CA ARG A 423 1.32 16.60 -40.51
C ARG A 423 2.73 16.11 -40.27
N ASP A 424 3.12 15.09 -41.00
CA ASP A 424 4.51 14.71 -41.21
C ASP A 424 4.82 14.69 -42.71
N ARG A 425 6.01 14.24 -43.11
CA ARG A 425 6.43 14.18 -44.51
C ARG A 425 5.54 13.30 -45.38
N ALA A 426 4.88 12.30 -44.80
CA ALA A 426 4.12 11.29 -45.52
C ALA A 426 2.60 11.54 -45.47
N ARG A 427 2.07 12.16 -44.40
CA ARG A 427 0.62 12.24 -44.16
C ARG A 427 0.20 13.51 -43.41
N ALA A 428 -1.04 13.93 -43.65
CA ALA A 428 -1.77 14.85 -42.79
C ALA A 428 -2.66 14.07 -41.81
N TYR A 429 -2.83 14.59 -40.59
CA TYR A 429 -3.52 13.95 -39.49
C TYR A 429 -4.58 14.87 -38.88
N VAL A 430 -5.66 14.27 -38.39
CA VAL A 430 -6.53 14.86 -37.38
C VAL A 430 -6.02 14.43 -36.00
N TYR A 431 -5.85 15.39 -35.10
CA TYR A 431 -5.56 15.16 -33.70
C TYR A 431 -6.87 15.10 -32.90
N CYS A 432 -7.17 13.97 -32.28
CA CYS A 432 -8.39 13.77 -31.50
C CYS A 432 -8.15 12.97 -30.22
N ASN A 433 -9.12 13.05 -29.29
CA ASN A 433 -9.13 12.34 -27.99
C ASN A 433 -7.88 12.60 -27.11
N GLY A 434 -7.16 13.70 -27.33
CA GLY A 434 -6.02 14.09 -26.50
C GLY A 434 -4.79 13.18 -26.59
N ALA A 435 -4.71 12.29 -27.58
CA ALA A 435 -3.53 11.43 -27.80
C ALA A 435 -3.43 10.82 -29.21
N GLU A 436 -4.45 10.93 -30.06
CA GLU A 436 -4.56 10.14 -31.30
C GLU A 436 -4.36 10.99 -32.56
N LEU A 437 -3.45 10.56 -33.43
CA LEU A 437 -3.22 11.13 -34.75
C LEU A 437 -3.82 10.19 -35.81
N VAL A 438 -4.97 10.58 -36.35
CA VAL A 438 -5.69 9.78 -37.36
C VAL A 438 -5.37 10.32 -38.75
N PRO A 439 -4.78 9.51 -39.65
CA PRO A 439 -4.39 9.98 -40.97
C PRO A 439 -5.61 10.33 -41.83
N LEU A 440 -5.52 11.43 -42.58
CA LEU A 440 -6.48 11.79 -43.61
C LEU A 440 -6.13 11.07 -44.92
N PRO A 441 -6.93 10.09 -45.38
CA PRO A 441 -6.58 9.29 -46.54
C PRO A 441 -6.66 10.12 -47.83
N GLY A 442 -5.63 9.99 -48.69
CA GLY A 442 -5.58 10.64 -49.99
C GLY A 442 -5.23 12.13 -49.96
N VAL A 443 -4.78 12.66 -48.82
CA VAL A 443 -4.33 14.05 -48.67
C VAL A 443 -2.82 14.14 -48.89
N ASP A 444 -2.40 15.07 -49.74
CA ASP A 444 -0.99 15.46 -49.85
C ASP A 444 -0.59 16.33 -48.63
N PRO A 445 0.32 15.87 -47.76
CA PRO A 445 0.76 16.64 -46.60
C PRO A 445 1.43 17.98 -46.95
N ALA A 446 2.09 18.08 -48.11
CA ALA A 446 2.77 19.29 -48.53
C ALA A 446 1.76 20.41 -48.89
N GLY A 447 0.66 20.05 -49.56
CA GLY A 447 -0.42 20.96 -49.95
C GLY A 447 -1.46 21.27 -48.85
N PHE A 448 -1.47 20.49 -47.76
CA PHE A 448 -2.41 20.67 -46.65
C PHE A 448 -2.11 21.94 -45.83
N ARG A 449 -3.11 22.81 -45.69
CA ARG A 449 -3.01 24.09 -44.97
C ARG A 449 -4.25 24.38 -44.13
N LEU A 450 -4.12 25.22 -43.12
CA LEU A 450 -5.23 25.66 -42.29
C LEU A 450 -5.88 26.92 -42.87
N GLU A 451 -7.21 26.94 -42.88
CA GLU A 451 -8.00 28.16 -43.06
C GLU A 451 -8.38 28.76 -41.69
N GLN A 452 -8.69 27.89 -40.73
CA GLN A 452 -8.95 28.21 -39.31
C GLN A 452 -8.30 27.11 -38.44
N PRO A 453 -8.10 27.33 -37.12
CA PRO A 453 -7.49 26.31 -36.26
C PRO A 453 -8.18 24.94 -36.33
N ASP A 454 -9.49 24.90 -36.51
CA ASP A 454 -10.33 23.70 -36.59
C ASP A 454 -10.81 23.38 -38.03
N VAL A 455 -10.29 24.07 -39.04
CA VAL A 455 -10.63 23.85 -40.47
C VAL A 455 -9.37 23.79 -41.35
N GLY A 456 -9.08 22.60 -41.88
CA GLY A 456 -7.99 22.36 -42.85
C GLY A 456 -8.48 22.20 -44.29
N THR A 457 -7.60 22.40 -45.27
CA THR A 457 -7.88 22.22 -46.70
C THR A 457 -6.66 21.68 -47.45
N ASP A 458 -6.88 20.79 -48.41
CA ASP A 458 -5.85 20.34 -49.37
C ASP A 458 -5.92 21.12 -50.71
N GLY A 459 -6.80 22.13 -50.80
CA GLY A 459 -7.09 22.89 -52.02
C GLY A 459 -8.22 22.32 -52.88
N SER A 460 -8.58 21.05 -52.69
CA SER A 460 -9.71 20.39 -53.36
C SER A 460 -10.87 20.09 -52.40
N ARG A 461 -10.56 19.81 -51.13
CA ARG A 461 -11.51 19.43 -50.08
C ARG A 461 -11.22 20.20 -48.79
N ARG A 462 -12.28 20.56 -48.08
CA ARG A 462 -12.23 21.15 -46.74
C ARG A 462 -12.52 20.09 -45.68
N TYR A 463 -11.78 20.14 -44.58
CA TYR A 463 -11.83 19.21 -43.46
C TYR A 463 -12.16 20.00 -42.18
N VAL A 464 -13.42 19.93 -41.74
CA VAL A 464 -13.91 20.60 -40.52
C VAL A 464 -13.85 19.61 -39.35
N TYR A 465 -13.10 19.94 -38.30
CA TYR A 465 -12.82 19.01 -37.19
C TYR A 465 -14.08 18.43 -36.54
N GLN A 466 -15.06 19.26 -36.17
CA GLN A 466 -16.28 18.79 -35.51
C GLN A 466 -17.12 17.87 -36.40
N ALA A 467 -17.21 18.17 -37.70
CA ALA A 467 -17.93 17.34 -38.66
C ALA A 467 -17.22 15.98 -38.86
N TRP A 468 -15.89 15.99 -38.97
CA TRP A 468 -15.09 14.77 -39.05
C TRP A 468 -15.22 13.92 -37.78
N LEU A 469 -15.15 14.52 -36.60
CA LEU A 469 -15.24 13.82 -35.32
C LEU A 469 -16.62 13.17 -35.13
N ALA A 470 -17.70 13.86 -35.51
CA ALA A 470 -19.04 13.30 -35.50
C ALA A 470 -19.17 12.06 -36.42
N ALA A 471 -18.65 12.14 -37.64
CA ALA A 471 -18.66 11.03 -38.60
C ALA A 471 -17.79 9.84 -38.12
N TRP A 472 -16.62 10.12 -37.54
CA TRP A 472 -15.71 9.11 -37.00
C TRP A 472 -16.31 8.36 -35.79
N ARG A 473 -17.00 9.08 -34.89
CA ARG A 473 -17.72 8.47 -33.74
C ARG A 473 -18.89 7.59 -34.18
N ALA A 474 -19.56 7.90 -35.28
CA ALA A 474 -20.65 7.07 -35.81
C ALA A 474 -20.15 5.71 -36.35
N ARG A 475 -18.88 5.63 -36.79
CA ARG A 475 -18.26 4.43 -37.39
C ARG A 475 -17.89 3.34 -36.38
N HIS A 476 -17.68 3.70 -35.10
CA HIS A 476 -17.21 2.79 -34.03
C HIS A 476 -18.35 2.05 -33.28
N ARG A 477 -19.59 2.10 -33.78
CA ARG A 477 -20.74 1.34 -33.24
C ARG A 477 -20.89 -0.08 -33.84
N SER A 478 -19.86 -0.61 -34.48
CA SER A 478 -19.82 -2.02 -34.90
C SER A 478 -18.49 -2.64 -34.45
N PRO A 479 -18.49 -3.80 -33.76
CA PRO A 479 -17.27 -4.41 -33.25
C PRO A 479 -16.41 -4.96 -34.40
N MET A 480 -15.10 -4.72 -34.36
CA MET A 480 -14.13 -5.32 -35.27
C MET A 480 -13.65 -6.68 -34.73
N PRO A 481 -13.42 -7.69 -35.59
CA PRO A 481 -12.86 -8.98 -35.19
C PRO A 481 -11.35 -8.90 -34.91
N ASP A 482 -10.87 -9.82 -34.07
CA ASP A 482 -9.49 -9.91 -33.60
C ASP A 482 -8.46 -9.92 -34.75
N TYR A 483 -7.42 -9.08 -34.61
CA TYR A 483 -6.27 -9.03 -35.52
C TYR A 483 -5.04 -9.69 -34.87
N VAL A 484 -4.51 -10.72 -35.53
CA VAL A 484 -3.19 -11.32 -35.28
C VAL A 484 -2.29 -10.96 -36.47
N PRO A 485 -1.13 -10.29 -36.28
CA PRO A 485 -0.20 -10.03 -37.37
C PRO A 485 0.56 -11.33 -37.77
N PRO A 486 0.79 -11.58 -39.06
CA PRO A 486 1.76 -12.57 -39.51
C PRO A 486 3.18 -12.00 -39.35
N ASP A 487 4.13 -12.85 -38.93
CA ASP A 487 5.59 -12.63 -38.92
C ASP A 487 6.23 -11.92 -37.70
N TYR A 488 5.96 -12.41 -36.48
CA TYR A 488 6.83 -12.13 -35.33
C TYR A 488 7.91 -13.22 -35.17
N VAL A 489 9.18 -12.84 -35.39
CA VAL A 489 10.38 -13.61 -34.99
C VAL A 489 11.12 -12.82 -33.91
N ALA A 490 11.38 -13.44 -32.76
CA ALA A 490 12.08 -12.82 -31.64
C ALA A 490 13.59 -12.69 -31.94
N PRO A 491 14.26 -11.56 -31.61
CA PRO A 491 15.69 -11.43 -31.79
C PRO A 491 16.49 -12.09 -30.64
N ASP A 492 17.58 -12.76 -31.01
CA ASP A 492 18.53 -13.45 -30.12
C ASP A 492 19.18 -12.53 -29.08
N ALA A 493 19.38 -13.07 -27.89
CA ALA A 493 20.04 -12.39 -26.77
C ALA A 493 21.53 -12.16 -27.06
N ALA A 494 21.96 -10.89 -27.01
CA ALA A 494 23.38 -10.52 -27.07
C ALA A 494 24.16 -11.02 -25.83
N ALA A 495 25.39 -11.46 -26.08
CA ALA A 495 26.30 -12.04 -25.10
C ALA A 495 26.66 -11.09 -23.94
N PRO A 496 26.93 -11.62 -22.72
CA PRO A 496 27.30 -10.82 -21.56
C PRO A 496 28.72 -10.25 -21.68
N ALA A 497 28.88 -8.98 -21.27
CA ALA A 497 30.16 -8.31 -21.15
C ALA A 497 31.04 -8.93 -20.05
N SER A 498 32.36 -8.90 -20.27
CA SER A 498 33.40 -9.54 -19.47
C SER A 498 33.38 -9.14 -17.99
N ALA A 499 33.33 -10.14 -17.11
CA ALA A 499 33.49 -9.99 -15.67
C ALA A 499 34.89 -9.47 -15.31
N GLY A 500 34.93 -8.43 -14.48
CA GLY A 500 36.13 -8.10 -13.70
C GLY A 500 36.50 -9.24 -12.75
N ALA A 501 37.72 -9.20 -12.21
CA ALA A 501 38.30 -10.28 -11.41
C ALA A 501 37.35 -10.80 -10.33
N ALA A 502 37.20 -12.13 -10.27
CA ALA A 502 36.32 -12.81 -9.34
C ALA A 502 36.72 -12.51 -7.88
N PRO A 503 35.77 -12.09 -7.01
CA PRO A 503 36.03 -11.98 -5.58
C PRO A 503 36.20 -13.38 -4.97
N GLU A 504 36.99 -13.48 -3.90
CA GLU A 504 37.29 -14.74 -3.21
C GLU A 504 36.01 -15.47 -2.76
N SER A 505 35.78 -16.67 -3.30
CA SER A 505 34.85 -17.66 -2.77
C SER A 505 35.44 -18.26 -1.49
N VAL A 506 34.78 -18.07 -0.35
CA VAL A 506 35.21 -18.71 0.91
C VAL A 506 34.56 -20.08 0.97
N SER A 507 35.26 -21.11 0.48
CA SER A 507 34.96 -22.50 0.82
C SER A 507 35.54 -22.81 2.19
N ALA A 508 34.81 -23.52 3.05
CA ALA A 508 35.22 -23.86 4.41
C ALA A 508 36.32 -24.95 4.44
N ASN A 509 37.50 -24.66 3.87
CA ASN A 509 38.67 -25.55 3.99
C ASN A 509 39.99 -24.78 3.99
N GLY A 510 40.45 -24.46 5.20
CA GLY A 510 41.88 -24.37 5.50
C GLY A 510 42.39 -25.74 5.97
N LEU A 511 43.15 -26.40 5.10
CA LEU A 511 44.06 -27.56 5.32
C LEU A 511 43.52 -29.03 5.25
N ARG A 512 43.92 -29.64 4.12
CA ARG A 512 44.37 -31.03 3.82
C ARG A 512 43.39 -32.14 3.34
N ARG A 513 43.71 -32.53 2.09
CA ARG A 513 43.63 -33.79 1.30
C ARG A 513 43.01 -35.09 1.85
N SER A 514 42.38 -35.76 0.87
CA SER A 514 42.04 -37.20 0.69
C SER A 514 40.78 -37.68 1.41
N SER A 515 39.92 -38.54 0.86
CA SER A 515 39.83 -39.26 -0.42
C SER A 515 38.38 -39.76 -0.59
N HIS A 516 37.89 -39.80 -1.83
CA HIS A 516 36.76 -40.61 -2.31
C HIS A 516 35.51 -40.70 -1.42
N GLU A 517 34.57 -39.77 -1.61
CA GLU A 517 33.13 -40.05 -1.47
C GLU A 517 32.38 -39.39 -2.64
N GLU A 518 31.37 -40.08 -3.16
CA GLU A 518 30.53 -39.67 -4.29
C GLU A 518 29.91 -38.27 -4.06
N PRO A 519 29.62 -37.49 -5.14
CA PRO A 519 29.12 -36.13 -4.99
C PRO A 519 27.69 -36.14 -4.43
N ALA A 520 27.57 -35.79 -3.15
CA ALA A 520 26.28 -35.53 -2.51
C ALA A 520 25.53 -34.43 -3.28
N ALA A 521 24.22 -34.62 -3.49
CA ALA A 521 23.39 -33.64 -4.17
C ALA A 521 23.43 -32.27 -3.45
N ALA A 522 23.67 -31.20 -4.22
CA ALA A 522 23.81 -29.84 -3.70
C ALA A 522 22.61 -29.42 -2.82
N ARG A 523 22.88 -29.00 -1.58
CA ARG A 523 21.88 -28.44 -0.66
C ARG A 523 21.38 -27.11 -1.24
N ARG A 524 20.07 -26.95 -1.40
CA ARG A 524 19.48 -25.70 -1.95
C ARG A 524 18.82 -24.90 -0.84
N ALA A 525 19.38 -23.73 -0.54
CA ALA A 525 18.78 -22.78 0.41
C ALA A 525 17.53 -22.11 -0.19
N CYS A 526 16.50 -21.95 0.64
CA CYS A 526 15.23 -21.32 0.27
C CYS A 526 14.68 -20.34 1.32
N VAL A 527 15.33 -20.25 2.49
CA VAL A 527 15.02 -19.30 3.57
C VAL A 527 16.26 -18.47 3.91
N LEU A 528 16.04 -17.17 4.08
CA LEU A 528 16.98 -16.23 4.69
C LEU A 528 16.22 -15.47 5.78
N ASP A 529 16.66 -15.60 7.03
CA ASP A 529 16.10 -14.88 8.17
C ASP A 529 17.23 -14.42 9.11
N TRP A 530 16.90 -13.61 10.13
CA TRP A 530 17.86 -13.21 11.17
C TRP A 530 17.42 -13.73 12.52
N THR A 531 18.38 -14.18 13.30
CA THR A 531 18.27 -14.38 14.75
C THR A 531 19.33 -13.54 15.46
N ARG A 532 19.34 -13.50 16.79
CA ARG A 532 20.36 -12.87 17.63
C ARG A 532 20.82 -13.88 18.66
N ASP A 533 22.12 -13.93 18.93
CA ASP A 533 22.64 -14.79 20.00
C ASP A 533 22.65 -14.07 21.37
N ASP A 534 23.17 -14.73 22.41
CA ASP A 534 23.26 -14.21 23.79
C ASP A 534 24.06 -12.89 23.91
N THR A 535 24.92 -12.59 22.94
CA THR A 535 25.64 -11.30 22.89
C THR A 535 24.79 -10.17 22.32
N GLY A 536 23.61 -10.51 21.80
CA GLY A 536 22.73 -9.62 21.05
C GLY A 536 23.16 -9.43 19.60
N GLU A 537 24.26 -10.05 19.14
CA GLU A 537 24.72 -9.93 17.76
C GLU A 537 23.80 -10.68 16.78
N PRO A 538 23.45 -10.07 15.63
CA PRO A 538 22.64 -10.73 14.62
C PRO A 538 23.41 -11.87 13.94
N ARG A 539 22.73 -13.01 13.74
CA ARG A 539 23.22 -14.19 13.03
C ARG A 539 22.29 -14.50 11.85
N LEU A 540 22.88 -14.84 10.70
CA LEU A 540 22.11 -15.14 9.50
C LEU A 540 21.61 -16.58 9.55
N VAL A 541 20.30 -16.76 9.42
CA VAL A 541 19.66 -18.06 9.28
C VAL A 541 19.60 -18.42 7.79
N VAL A 542 20.19 -19.55 7.41
CA VAL A 542 20.15 -20.08 6.04
C VAL A 542 19.56 -21.48 6.08
N ALA A 543 18.34 -21.66 5.56
CA ALA A 543 17.65 -22.95 5.62
C ALA A 543 17.16 -23.44 4.25
N GLY A 544 17.02 -24.76 4.12
CA GLY A 544 16.57 -25.48 2.94
C GLY A 544 16.01 -26.85 3.30
N ASP A 545 15.79 -27.71 2.31
CA ASP A 545 15.31 -29.07 2.58
C ASP A 545 16.30 -29.84 3.49
N ARG A 546 15.81 -30.28 4.65
CA ARG A 546 16.54 -31.02 5.71
C ARG A 546 17.60 -30.25 6.48
N PHE A 547 17.78 -28.95 6.27
CA PHE A 547 18.83 -28.22 7.00
C PHE A 547 18.50 -26.78 7.34
N CYS A 548 19.10 -26.29 8.42
CA CYS A 548 19.15 -24.89 8.79
C CYS A 548 20.50 -24.57 9.44
N ASP A 549 21.31 -23.74 8.81
CA ASP A 549 22.61 -23.30 9.31
C ASP A 549 22.51 -21.87 9.83
N ILE A 550 23.08 -21.62 11.02
CA ILE A 550 23.18 -20.30 11.63
C ILE A 550 24.60 -19.77 11.45
N TRP A 551 24.74 -18.67 10.72
CA TRP A 551 26.03 -18.10 10.33
C TRP A 551 26.40 -16.89 11.19
N ASP A 552 27.64 -16.91 11.66
CA ASP A 552 28.37 -15.71 12.05
C ASP A 552 29.04 -15.15 10.80
N LEU A 553 28.48 -14.07 10.28
CA LEU A 553 28.98 -13.43 9.06
C LEU A 553 30.27 -12.64 9.28
N ALA A 554 30.54 -12.18 10.51
CA ALA A 554 31.79 -11.48 10.82
C ALA A 554 32.97 -12.45 10.83
N ARG A 555 32.77 -13.64 11.41
CA ARG A 555 33.75 -14.74 11.41
C ARG A 555 33.69 -15.62 10.16
N ARG A 556 32.66 -15.46 9.32
CA ARG A 556 32.39 -16.23 8.09
C ARG A 556 32.31 -17.73 8.33
N GLN A 557 31.62 -18.14 9.38
CA GLN A 557 31.50 -19.55 9.77
C GLN A 557 30.09 -19.89 10.27
N VAL A 558 29.73 -21.17 10.16
CA VAL A 558 28.53 -21.71 10.80
C VAL A 558 28.80 -21.88 12.30
N VAL A 559 27.91 -21.35 13.13
CA VAL A 559 27.97 -21.47 14.60
C VAL A 559 27.18 -22.69 15.07
N VAL A 560 26.03 -22.95 14.45
CA VAL A 560 25.21 -24.14 14.72
C VAL A 560 24.46 -24.57 13.45
N SER A 561 24.22 -25.88 13.33
CA SER A 561 23.43 -26.48 12.26
C SER A 561 22.31 -27.34 12.85
N PHE A 562 21.11 -27.20 12.30
CA PHE A 562 19.95 -28.01 12.66
C PHE A 562 19.59 -28.94 11.50
N ALA A 563 19.31 -30.21 11.81
CA ALA A 563 18.63 -31.12 10.89
C ALA A 563 17.13 -30.82 10.92
N LEU A 564 16.57 -30.35 9.81
CA LEU A 564 15.16 -30.02 9.76
C LEU A 564 14.28 -31.26 9.55
N PRO A 565 13.15 -31.38 10.26
CA PRO A 565 12.22 -32.49 10.07
C PRO A 565 11.59 -32.47 8.67
N ARG A 566 11.08 -33.62 8.23
CA ARG A 566 10.19 -33.71 7.06
C ARG A 566 8.76 -33.96 7.54
N PRO A 567 7.94 -32.91 7.67
CA PRO A 567 6.59 -33.04 8.19
C PRO A 567 5.66 -33.83 7.25
N PHE A 568 6.03 -33.97 5.97
CA PHE A 568 5.25 -34.71 4.99
C PHE A 568 6.05 -35.90 4.43
N VAL A 569 5.50 -37.10 4.59
CA VAL A 569 5.99 -38.35 3.96
C VAL A 569 4.91 -38.83 2.99
N PRO A 570 5.18 -38.97 1.68
CA PRO A 570 4.18 -39.46 0.73
C PRO A 570 3.87 -40.94 0.96
N ASP A 571 2.58 -41.29 1.05
CA ASP A 571 2.10 -42.67 1.11
C ASP A 571 1.95 -43.23 -0.31
N GLY A 572 3.03 -43.71 -0.95
CA GLY A 572 2.98 -44.48 -2.21
C GLY A 572 3.81 -43.94 -3.40
N THR A 573 3.78 -44.66 -4.53
CA THR A 573 4.80 -44.64 -5.60
C THR A 573 4.87 -43.42 -6.52
N GLU A 574 4.00 -42.41 -6.43
CA GLU A 574 4.18 -41.16 -7.17
C GLU A 574 3.76 -39.94 -6.34
N ALA A 575 4.74 -39.31 -5.67
CA ALA A 575 4.56 -37.99 -5.08
C ALA A 575 4.37 -36.94 -6.18
N SER A 576 3.34 -36.10 -6.09
CA SER A 576 3.16 -35.00 -7.03
C SER A 576 4.24 -33.92 -6.83
N ALA A 577 4.47 -33.09 -7.85
CA ALA A 577 5.39 -31.95 -7.72
C ALA A 577 5.01 -30.99 -6.58
N MET A 578 3.71 -30.92 -6.22
CA MET A 578 3.22 -30.13 -5.09
C MET A 578 3.51 -30.76 -3.73
N ASP A 579 3.54 -32.10 -3.66
CA ASP A 579 3.86 -32.83 -2.42
C ASP A 579 5.31 -32.61 -1.99
N GLY A 580 6.23 -32.49 -2.95
CA GLY A 580 7.63 -32.14 -2.69
C GLY A 580 7.80 -30.74 -2.08
N LEU A 581 6.84 -29.82 -2.29
CA LEU A 581 6.90 -28.46 -1.76
C LEU A 581 6.53 -28.36 -0.27
N ARG A 582 5.85 -29.36 0.30
CA ARG A 582 5.41 -29.38 1.72
C ARG A 582 6.54 -29.58 2.73
N ASN A 583 7.68 -30.09 2.26
CA ASN A 583 8.91 -30.20 3.06
C ASN A 583 9.83 -28.98 2.91
N VAL A 584 9.39 -27.94 2.17
CA VAL A 584 10.18 -26.72 1.98
C VAL A 584 9.90 -25.74 3.12
N PRO A 585 10.92 -25.37 3.94
CA PRO A 585 10.73 -24.38 4.98
C PRO A 585 10.47 -22.99 4.37
N VAL A 586 9.66 -22.18 5.06
CA VAL A 586 9.31 -20.81 4.64
C VAL A 586 9.88 -19.74 5.55
N SER A 587 10.15 -20.07 6.81
CA SER A 587 10.82 -19.21 7.79
C SER A 587 11.40 -20.05 8.92
N ALA A 588 12.50 -19.59 9.50
CA ALA A 588 13.16 -20.25 10.62
C ALA A 588 13.81 -19.21 11.54
N SER A 589 13.69 -19.38 12.84
CA SER A 589 14.24 -18.45 13.83
C SER A 589 14.70 -19.21 15.08
N ALA A 590 15.92 -18.92 15.55
CA ALA A 590 16.51 -19.53 16.73
C ALA A 590 16.45 -18.60 17.94
N ASP A 591 16.59 -19.15 19.14
CA ASP A 591 16.66 -18.41 20.40
C ASP A 591 18.07 -17.85 20.64
N ALA A 592 18.26 -17.06 21.70
CA ALA A 592 19.55 -16.40 21.95
C ALA A 592 20.69 -17.38 22.24
N SER A 593 20.39 -18.51 22.88
CA SER A 593 21.39 -19.55 23.15
C SER A 593 21.73 -20.40 21.91
N LEU A 594 21.02 -20.18 20.80
CA LEU A 594 21.09 -20.98 19.57
C LEU A 594 20.88 -22.48 19.82
N SER A 595 20.16 -22.84 20.88
CA SER A 595 19.87 -24.22 21.27
C SER A 595 18.50 -24.68 20.79
N THR A 596 17.58 -23.75 20.53
CA THR A 596 16.23 -24.00 20.07
C THR A 596 15.99 -23.29 18.74
N LEU A 597 15.48 -24.02 17.75
CA LEU A 597 15.00 -23.47 16.49
C LEU A 597 13.47 -23.64 16.40
N VAL A 598 12.77 -22.62 15.93
CA VAL A 598 11.38 -22.74 15.45
C VAL A 598 11.34 -22.57 13.94
N VAL A 599 10.67 -23.50 13.25
CA VAL A 599 10.57 -23.55 11.79
C VAL A 599 9.13 -23.71 11.33
N ALA A 600 8.79 -23.00 10.26
CA ALA A 600 7.52 -23.10 9.54
C ALA A 600 7.74 -23.70 8.14
N TYR A 601 6.75 -24.47 7.65
CA TYR A 601 6.77 -25.11 6.34
C TYR A 601 5.67 -24.58 5.42
N ARG A 602 5.89 -24.69 4.11
CA ARG A 602 4.89 -24.34 3.10
C ARG A 602 3.70 -25.30 3.17
N ASP A 603 2.49 -24.76 2.97
CA ASP A 603 1.23 -25.50 2.97
C ASP A 603 1.05 -26.32 4.27
N ASN A 604 1.60 -25.82 5.37
CA ASN A 604 1.55 -26.44 6.69
C ASN A 604 1.20 -25.36 7.72
N THR A 605 0.29 -25.70 8.64
CA THR A 605 -0.26 -24.80 9.65
C THR A 605 0.42 -24.95 11.02
N ALA A 606 1.41 -25.85 11.13
CA ALA A 606 2.19 -26.09 12.33
C ALA A 606 3.48 -25.26 12.39
N LEU A 607 3.90 -24.93 13.61
CA LEU A 607 5.26 -24.55 13.94
C LEU A 607 5.97 -25.73 14.60
N TYR A 608 7.18 -26.02 14.16
CA TYR A 608 8.01 -27.08 14.71
C TYR A 608 9.13 -26.47 15.54
N ARG A 609 9.30 -26.97 16.75
CA ARG A 609 10.44 -26.69 17.61
C ARG A 609 11.47 -27.80 17.46
N VAL A 610 12.72 -27.44 17.17
CA VAL A 610 13.86 -28.34 17.01
C VAL A 610 14.90 -28.01 18.07
N ASP A 611 15.36 -29.02 18.81
CA ASP A 611 16.43 -28.90 19.79
C ASP A 611 17.79 -29.19 19.15
N ALA A 612 18.77 -28.31 19.35
CA ALA A 612 20.09 -28.40 18.72
C ALA A 612 20.90 -29.60 19.22
N ALA A 613 20.78 -29.94 20.51
CA ALA A 613 21.61 -30.96 21.14
C ALA A 613 21.15 -32.38 20.78
N SER A 614 19.84 -32.61 20.77
CA SER A 614 19.23 -33.91 20.48
C SER A 614 18.80 -34.07 19.03
N GLY A 615 18.63 -32.98 18.28
CA GLY A 615 17.99 -32.99 16.97
C GLY A 615 16.50 -33.32 17.00
N ALA A 616 15.91 -33.44 18.19
CA ALA A 616 14.50 -33.77 18.35
C ALA A 616 13.62 -32.63 17.81
N ALA A 617 12.64 -32.97 16.99
CA ALA A 617 11.69 -32.03 16.42
C ALA A 617 10.27 -32.38 16.85
N GLN A 618 9.51 -31.40 17.31
CA GLN A 618 8.12 -31.56 17.73
C GLN A 618 7.26 -30.36 17.31
N VAL A 619 5.96 -30.56 17.13
CA VAL A 619 5.02 -29.46 16.91
C VAL A 619 4.89 -28.69 18.23
N CYS A 620 5.22 -27.40 18.23
CA CYS A 620 5.09 -26.54 19.41
C CYS A 620 3.87 -25.62 19.36
N TRP A 621 3.31 -25.41 18.16
CA TRP A 621 2.08 -24.66 17.98
C TRP A 621 1.43 -25.05 16.65
N GLN A 622 0.12 -24.93 16.59
CA GLN A 622 -0.70 -25.31 15.44
C GLN A 622 -1.79 -24.26 15.25
N ALA A 623 -1.88 -23.70 14.03
CA ALA A 623 -2.98 -22.79 13.72
C ALA A 623 -4.31 -23.56 13.71
N GLU A 624 -5.36 -22.95 14.25
CA GLU A 624 -6.70 -23.52 14.32
C GLU A 624 -7.26 -23.81 12.93
N SER A 625 -7.23 -22.79 12.06
CA SER A 625 -7.67 -22.92 10.67
C SER A 625 -6.59 -23.58 9.81
N ARG A 626 -7.01 -24.58 9.01
CA ARG A 626 -6.17 -25.21 7.96
C ARG A 626 -5.67 -24.23 6.88
N HIS A 627 -6.20 -23.01 6.85
CA HIS A 627 -5.83 -21.97 5.90
C HIS A 627 -4.89 -20.91 6.50
N ASP A 628 -4.53 -21.05 7.78
CA ASP A 628 -3.74 -20.08 8.53
C ASP A 628 -2.27 -20.49 8.58
N GLU A 629 -1.67 -20.56 7.39
CA GLU A 629 -0.27 -20.96 7.20
C GLU A 629 0.69 -19.86 7.71
N PRO A 630 1.64 -20.19 8.62
CA PRO A 630 2.70 -19.27 9.03
C PRO A 630 3.62 -18.88 7.88
N GLU A 631 3.78 -17.57 7.64
CA GLU A 631 4.61 -17.02 6.56
C GLU A 631 5.99 -16.56 7.04
N ARG A 632 6.06 -16.07 8.28
CA ARG A 632 7.29 -15.63 8.96
C ARG A 632 7.18 -15.89 10.46
N VAL A 633 8.29 -16.30 11.08
CA VAL A 633 8.42 -16.51 12.52
C VAL A 633 9.62 -15.74 13.06
N HIS A 634 9.47 -15.11 14.22
CA HIS A 634 10.56 -14.56 15.01
C HIS A 634 10.46 -15.12 16.42
N LEU A 635 11.44 -15.93 16.83
CA LEU A 635 11.49 -16.55 18.14
C LEU A 635 12.01 -15.55 19.18
N ALA A 636 11.37 -15.47 20.34
CA ALA A 636 11.87 -14.66 21.43
C ALA A 636 13.20 -15.21 21.97
N PRO A 637 14.10 -14.37 22.51
CA PRO A 637 15.40 -14.79 23.03
C PRO A 637 15.36 -15.97 24.02
N ASP A 638 14.29 -16.09 24.80
CA ASP A 638 14.11 -17.13 25.82
C ASP A 638 13.35 -18.38 25.32
N ALA A 639 13.01 -18.43 24.03
CA ALA A 639 12.22 -19.47 23.39
C ALA A 639 10.83 -19.74 24.02
N ARG A 640 10.29 -18.81 24.81
CA ARG A 640 8.97 -18.98 25.46
C ARG A 640 7.80 -18.55 24.59
N GLU A 641 8.06 -17.66 23.64
CA GLU A 641 7.06 -17.15 22.71
C GLU A 641 7.69 -16.85 21.35
N ALA A 642 6.86 -16.76 20.33
CA ALA A 642 7.26 -16.36 18.99
C ALA A 642 6.26 -15.36 18.41
N TRP A 643 6.76 -14.39 17.65
CA TRP A 643 5.90 -13.58 16.80
C TRP A 643 5.74 -14.23 15.45
N VAL A 644 4.49 -14.42 15.03
CA VAL A 644 4.15 -15.23 13.87
C VAL A 644 3.26 -14.43 12.95
N ARG A 645 3.73 -14.22 11.73
CA ARG A 645 2.94 -13.60 10.66
C ARG A 645 2.14 -14.68 9.95
N ILE A 646 0.84 -14.46 9.82
CA ILE A 646 -0.09 -15.32 9.06
C ILE A 646 -0.93 -14.43 8.16
N ARG A 647 -0.65 -14.44 6.85
CA ARG A 647 -1.32 -13.58 5.87
C ARG A 647 -1.27 -12.10 6.28
N ASN A 648 -2.43 -11.49 6.52
CA ASN A 648 -2.58 -10.09 6.95
C ASN A 648 -2.60 -9.92 8.48
N ARG A 649 -2.19 -10.94 9.26
CA ARG A 649 -2.27 -10.93 10.72
C ARG A 649 -0.90 -11.13 11.37
N LEU A 650 -0.72 -10.49 12.53
CA LEU A 650 0.43 -10.69 13.41
C LEU A 650 -0.02 -11.30 14.74
N TYR A 651 0.54 -12.45 15.08
CA TYR A 651 0.28 -13.16 16.32
C TYR A 651 1.51 -13.12 17.23
N ARG A 652 1.26 -13.10 18.54
CA ARG A 652 2.23 -13.45 19.59
C ARG A 652 1.80 -14.81 20.13
N VAL A 653 2.56 -15.83 19.74
CA VAL A 653 2.31 -17.24 20.00
C VAL A 653 3.11 -17.68 21.21
N PRO A 654 2.48 -18.09 22.32
CA PRO A 654 3.18 -18.74 23.42
C PRO A 654 3.60 -20.14 23.00
N LEU A 655 4.84 -20.52 23.33
CA LEU A 655 5.41 -21.84 23.07
C LEU A 655 5.44 -22.70 24.34
N ALA A 656 5.04 -22.15 25.49
CA ALA A 656 4.70 -22.89 26.70
C ALA A 656 3.23 -23.32 26.66
N ALA A 657 2.92 -24.46 27.30
CA ALA A 657 1.62 -25.15 27.18
C ALA A 657 0.41 -24.36 27.74
N ASP A 658 0.62 -23.28 28.49
CA ASP A 658 -0.40 -22.54 29.26
C ASP A 658 -0.55 -21.06 28.85
N GLY A 659 0.17 -20.60 27.83
CA GLY A 659 0.05 -19.22 27.37
C GLY A 659 -1.18 -18.97 26.50
N ALA A 660 -1.78 -17.79 26.62
CA ALA A 660 -2.84 -17.34 25.73
C ALA A 660 -2.27 -16.73 24.44
N LEU A 661 -2.81 -17.15 23.29
CA LEU A 661 -2.52 -16.55 21.99
C LEU A 661 -2.98 -15.08 21.99
N ASP A 662 -2.07 -14.16 21.70
CA ASP A 662 -2.38 -12.75 21.58
C ASP A 662 -2.27 -12.31 20.11
N VAL A 663 -3.25 -11.55 19.64
CA VAL A 663 -3.28 -11.10 18.24
C VAL A 663 -3.00 -9.61 18.20
N LEU A 664 -1.81 -9.30 17.70
CA LEU A 664 -1.25 -7.95 17.72
C LEU A 664 -1.77 -7.09 16.57
N ASP A 665 -2.08 -7.67 15.41
CA ASP A 665 -2.58 -6.91 14.26
C ASP A 665 -3.41 -7.74 13.26
N TYR A 666 -4.33 -7.07 12.54
CA TYR A 666 -5.22 -7.62 11.51
C TYR A 666 -5.08 -6.95 10.14
N ASP A 667 -4.22 -5.94 10.03
CA ASP A 667 -4.05 -5.14 8.81
C ASP A 667 -2.57 -5.10 8.37
N LEU A 668 -1.90 -6.25 8.40
CA LEU A 668 -0.63 -6.39 7.68
C LEU A 668 -0.92 -6.40 6.17
N ALA A 669 -0.16 -5.61 5.41
CA ALA A 669 -0.43 -5.27 4.02
C ALA A 669 -0.81 -6.42 3.07
N ASP A 670 -1.62 -6.04 2.08
CA ASP A 670 -1.76 -6.59 0.72
C ASP A 670 -1.21 -8.00 0.44
N GLN A 671 -2.13 -8.97 0.25
CA GLN A 671 -1.84 -10.39 -0.02
C GLN A 671 -1.03 -10.66 -1.30
N ARG A 672 -0.67 -9.63 -2.08
CA ARG A 672 0.15 -9.76 -3.30
C ARG A 672 1.62 -10.13 -3.06
N TYR A 673 2.15 -10.01 -1.83
CA TYR A 673 3.60 -10.16 -1.57
C TYR A 673 3.93 -11.23 -0.51
N LYS A 674 4.59 -12.33 -0.92
CA LYS A 674 5.02 -13.45 -0.05
C LYS A 674 6.24 -13.15 0.86
N ASP A 675 6.89 -12.00 0.69
CA ASP A 675 8.10 -11.57 1.41
C ASP A 675 7.90 -10.26 2.18
N ALA A 676 6.67 -9.98 2.58
CA ALA A 676 6.34 -8.75 3.28
C ALA A 676 7.13 -8.61 4.60
N PRO A 677 7.52 -7.37 4.97
CA PRO A 677 8.42 -7.12 6.09
C PRO A 677 7.81 -7.60 7.39
N PHE A 678 8.64 -8.27 8.18
CA PHE A 678 8.40 -8.51 9.59
C PHE A 678 9.75 -8.56 10.33
N ALA A 679 9.92 -7.69 11.33
CA ALA A 679 11.09 -7.70 12.20
C ALA A 679 10.71 -7.30 13.62
N VAL A 680 11.48 -7.79 14.59
CA VAL A 680 11.33 -7.45 16.02
C VAL A 680 12.68 -6.91 16.51
N SER A 681 12.66 -5.87 17.34
CA SER A 681 13.89 -5.33 17.94
C SER A 681 14.44 -6.27 19.01
N ALA A 682 15.72 -6.16 19.34
CA ALA A 682 16.38 -7.05 20.32
C ALA A 682 15.66 -7.09 21.69
N GLY A 683 15.16 -5.93 22.15
CA GLY A 683 14.40 -5.84 23.41
C GLY A 683 12.93 -6.26 23.30
N GLY A 684 12.48 -6.78 22.16
CA GLY A 684 11.10 -7.23 21.93
C GLY A 684 10.06 -6.11 21.83
N ARG A 685 10.36 -4.89 22.31
CA ARG A 685 9.42 -3.76 22.41
C ARG A 685 8.97 -3.17 21.08
N ARG A 686 9.76 -3.33 20.00
CA ARG A 686 9.46 -2.73 18.70
C ARG A 686 9.23 -3.80 17.65
N ARG A 687 8.23 -3.61 16.81
CA ARG A 687 7.89 -4.51 15.70
C ARG A 687 7.69 -3.69 14.44
N ALA A 688 8.35 -4.08 13.36
CA ALA A 688 8.23 -3.45 12.06
C ALA A 688 7.49 -4.38 11.11
N PHE A 689 6.46 -3.87 10.44
CA PHE A 689 5.63 -4.63 9.52
C PHE A 689 4.96 -3.74 8.48
N ALA A 690 4.57 -4.29 7.32
CA ALA A 690 3.90 -3.48 6.30
C ALA A 690 2.42 -3.24 6.64
N GLN A 691 1.93 -2.02 6.48
CA GLN A 691 0.51 -1.63 6.58
C GLN A 691 0.27 -0.40 5.66
N ASP A 692 -0.84 -0.36 4.93
CA ASP A 692 -1.29 0.78 4.12
C ASP A 692 -0.24 1.42 3.17
N ALA A 693 0.63 0.61 2.54
CA ALA A 693 1.70 1.08 1.63
C ALA A 693 2.90 1.74 2.33
N ALA A 694 3.04 1.52 3.63
CA ALA A 694 4.18 1.92 4.43
C ALA A 694 4.71 0.76 5.27
N LEU A 695 5.95 0.92 5.76
CA LEU A 695 6.44 0.11 6.87
C LEU A 695 6.03 0.80 8.18
N VAL A 696 5.18 0.16 8.97
CA VAL A 696 4.78 0.61 10.29
C VAL A 696 5.72 0.02 11.33
N VAL A 697 6.25 0.88 12.21
CA VAL A 697 6.93 0.46 13.42
C VAL A 697 6.01 0.71 14.60
N ARG A 698 5.63 -0.37 15.27
CA ARG A 698 4.89 -0.33 16.53
C ARG A 698 5.86 -0.47 17.70
N THR A 699 5.77 0.44 18.65
CA THR A 699 6.51 0.40 19.91
C THR A 699 5.51 0.21 21.05
N ASP A 700 5.78 -0.71 21.98
CA ASP A 700 4.91 -0.97 23.13
C ASP A 700 4.66 0.32 23.94
N GLY A 701 3.37 0.66 24.13
CA GLY A 701 2.95 1.85 24.89
C GLY A 701 3.05 3.18 24.13
N GLU A 702 3.42 3.16 22.85
CA GLU A 702 3.57 4.37 22.03
C GLU A 702 2.69 4.30 20.77
N ALA A 703 2.50 5.46 20.11
CA ALA A 703 1.79 5.53 18.84
C ALA A 703 2.63 4.91 17.71
N ASP A 704 1.96 4.22 16.78
CA ASP A 704 2.58 3.64 15.59
C ASP A 704 3.32 4.72 14.76
N ARG A 705 4.48 4.35 14.22
CA ARG A 705 5.29 5.19 13.34
C ARG A 705 5.24 4.66 11.92
N GLU A 706 4.68 5.43 11.00
CA GLU A 706 4.69 5.11 9.58
C GLU A 706 5.99 5.56 8.92
N LEU A 707 6.65 4.64 8.20
CA LEU A 707 7.88 4.87 7.46
C LEU A 707 7.58 4.85 5.95
N PRO A 708 7.36 6.04 5.33
CA PRO A 708 6.78 6.12 3.99
C PRO A 708 7.76 5.76 2.86
N GLY A 709 7.29 4.92 1.94
CA GLY A 709 8.00 4.52 0.72
C GLY A 709 8.92 3.31 0.87
N ALA A 710 8.75 2.54 1.95
CA ALA A 710 9.05 1.11 1.96
C ALA A 710 7.81 0.40 1.41
N ASP A 711 7.86 -0.05 0.15
CA ASP A 711 6.73 -0.75 -0.47
C ASP A 711 6.45 -2.08 0.27
N ASN A 712 5.17 -2.48 0.31
CA ASN A 712 4.57 -3.54 1.15
C ASN A 712 5.08 -4.99 1.00
N GLY A 713 6.26 -5.24 0.43
CA GLY A 713 6.64 -6.58 -0.02
C GLY A 713 8.06 -7.03 0.28
N PHE A 714 8.81 -6.30 1.13
CA PHE A 714 10.26 -6.45 1.19
C PHE A 714 10.83 -6.48 2.61
N PRO A 715 11.92 -7.22 2.84
CA PRO A 715 12.49 -7.48 4.16
C PRO A 715 12.91 -6.20 4.90
N CYS A 716 12.82 -6.25 6.22
CA CYS A 716 13.31 -5.22 7.12
C CYS A 716 14.10 -5.81 8.29
N ALA A 717 14.93 -4.99 8.94
CA ALA A 717 15.67 -5.39 10.13
C ALA A 717 16.00 -4.20 11.02
N PHE A 718 15.77 -4.34 12.33
CA PHE A 718 16.22 -3.37 13.32
C PHE A 718 17.73 -3.49 13.55
N SER A 719 18.36 -2.33 13.73
CA SER A 719 19.68 -2.22 14.35
C SER A 719 19.67 -2.78 15.77
N ASP A 720 20.86 -3.03 16.33
CA ASP A 720 21.03 -3.73 17.61
C ASP A 720 20.38 -2.98 18.78
N ASP A 721 20.47 -1.64 18.77
CA ASP A 721 19.83 -0.77 19.76
C ASP A 721 18.33 -0.50 19.47
N GLY A 722 17.81 -0.96 18.32
CA GLY A 722 16.42 -0.76 17.90
C GLY A 722 16.07 0.69 17.51
N THR A 723 17.05 1.60 17.48
CA THR A 723 16.84 3.02 17.13
C THR A 723 16.71 3.22 15.62
N ARG A 724 17.32 2.33 14.84
CA ARG A 724 17.27 2.33 13.37
C ARG A 724 16.64 1.08 12.80
N VAL A 725 15.97 1.21 11.66
CA VAL A 725 15.43 0.08 10.88
C VAL A 725 15.80 0.19 9.42
N LEU A 726 16.30 -0.90 8.84
CA LEU A 726 16.49 -1.05 7.40
C LEU A 726 15.23 -1.63 6.79
N ALA A 727 14.82 -1.12 5.64
CA ALA A 727 13.70 -1.64 4.86
C ALA A 727 14.05 -1.60 3.38
N ARG A 728 13.78 -2.71 2.68
CA ARG A 728 13.95 -2.78 1.23
C ARG A 728 12.73 -2.19 0.51
N ASP A 729 12.90 -1.66 -0.70
CA ASP A 729 11.80 -1.25 -1.58
C ASP A 729 11.68 -2.11 -2.86
N ALA A 730 10.72 -1.79 -3.75
CA ALA A 730 10.46 -2.55 -4.98
C ALA A 730 11.62 -2.61 -5.97
N LYS A 731 12.62 -1.76 -5.80
CA LYS A 731 13.83 -1.72 -6.63
C LYS A 731 15.03 -2.33 -5.91
N CYS A 732 14.81 -3.09 -4.84
CA CYS A 732 15.83 -3.67 -3.98
C CYS A 732 16.75 -2.64 -3.28
N VAL A 733 16.33 -1.37 -3.23
CA VAL A 733 17.06 -0.31 -2.53
C VAL A 733 16.82 -0.45 -1.03
N LEU A 734 17.87 -0.35 -0.23
CA LEU A 734 17.75 -0.36 1.23
C LEU A 734 17.56 1.06 1.74
N ARG A 735 16.58 1.25 2.61
CA ARG A 735 16.27 2.52 3.27
C ARG A 735 16.51 2.34 4.75
N GLU A 736 17.28 3.23 5.32
CA GLU A 736 17.53 3.26 6.76
C GLU A 736 16.67 4.37 7.36
N PHE A 737 15.90 4.04 8.38
CA PHE A 737 15.04 4.99 9.10
C PHE A 737 15.47 5.08 10.55
N ASP A 738 15.44 6.28 11.08
CA ASP A 738 15.34 6.50 12.52
C ASP A 738 13.90 6.20 12.94
N VAL A 739 13.76 5.28 13.90
CA VAL A 739 12.46 4.72 14.29
C VAL A 739 11.62 5.76 15.03
N ASP A 740 12.22 6.54 15.92
CA ASP A 740 11.48 7.42 16.83
C ASP A 740 10.91 8.63 16.10
N SER A 741 11.70 9.22 15.19
CA SER A 741 11.26 10.33 14.34
C SER A 741 10.49 9.88 13.10
N GLY A 742 10.57 8.59 12.74
CA GLY A 742 10.06 8.05 11.49
C GLY A 742 10.79 8.56 10.23
N LYS A 743 11.89 9.31 10.40
CA LYS A 743 12.60 9.93 9.28
C LYS A 743 13.57 8.94 8.66
N ARG A 744 13.62 8.93 7.33
CA ARG A 744 14.66 8.21 6.60
C ARG A 744 16.01 8.92 6.81
N ILE A 745 16.97 8.23 7.38
CA ILE A 745 18.32 8.73 7.64
C ILE A 745 19.31 8.34 6.53
N ALA A 746 19.10 7.22 5.84
CA ALA A 746 19.92 6.83 4.69
C ALA A 746 19.14 6.07 3.61
N LEU A 747 19.71 6.04 2.41
CA LEU A 747 19.22 5.28 1.27
C LEU A 747 20.42 4.67 0.55
N HIS A 748 20.52 3.36 0.58
CA HIS A 748 21.67 2.60 0.09
C HIS A 748 21.31 1.85 -1.20
N ARG A 749 22.11 2.06 -2.23
CA ARG A 749 22.02 1.37 -3.52
C ARG A 749 23.37 0.73 -3.79
N GLY A 750 23.34 -0.49 -4.30
CA GLY A 750 24.55 -1.18 -4.68
C GLY A 750 24.31 -2.25 -5.74
N GLY A 751 25.34 -3.02 -6.06
CA GLY A 751 25.32 -4.07 -7.07
C GLY A 751 24.25 -5.15 -6.81
N TRP A 752 23.76 -5.28 -5.57
CA TRP A 752 22.62 -6.16 -5.30
C TRP A 752 21.31 -5.67 -5.94
N CYS A 753 21.14 -4.39 -6.23
CA CYS A 753 19.94 -3.86 -6.88
C CYS A 753 19.80 -4.30 -8.34
N GLU A 754 20.90 -4.73 -8.98
CA GLU A 754 20.95 -5.09 -10.40
C GLU A 754 20.62 -6.57 -10.65
N ARG A 755 20.42 -7.35 -9.57
CA ARG A 755 20.15 -8.79 -9.63
C ARG A 755 18.70 -9.11 -9.29
N LYS A 756 18.22 -10.23 -9.81
CA LYS A 756 16.93 -10.81 -9.41
C LYS A 756 17.15 -11.77 -8.26
N TRP A 757 16.40 -11.59 -7.18
CA TRP A 757 16.51 -12.38 -5.96
C TRP A 757 15.30 -13.30 -5.81
N PHE A 758 15.54 -14.59 -5.60
CA PHE A 758 14.53 -15.54 -5.16
C PHE A 758 14.08 -15.20 -3.72
N LYS A 759 15.03 -14.91 -2.84
CA LYS A 759 14.84 -14.41 -1.47
C LYS A 759 15.94 -13.41 -1.15
N SER A 760 15.65 -12.46 -0.27
CA SER A 760 16.68 -11.56 0.25
C SER A 760 16.29 -11.05 1.63
N GLN A 761 17.27 -10.60 2.40
CA GLN A 761 17.09 -10.05 3.74
C GLN A 761 18.06 -8.86 3.94
N ALA A 762 17.57 -7.77 4.53
CA ALA A 762 18.42 -6.67 5.00
C ALA A 762 18.82 -6.95 6.46
N GLY A 763 20.02 -6.58 6.88
CA GLY A 763 20.49 -6.82 8.25
C GLY A 763 21.62 -5.89 8.66
N TRP A 764 22.26 -6.23 9.77
CA TRP A 764 23.36 -5.47 10.35
C TRP A 764 24.50 -6.42 10.74
N ILE A 765 25.75 -5.98 10.68
CA ILE A 765 26.92 -6.66 11.24
C ILE A 765 27.80 -5.59 11.91
N GLY A 766 28.03 -5.70 13.22
CA GLY A 766 28.83 -4.71 13.95
C GLY A 766 28.34 -3.28 13.74
N GLY A 767 27.01 -3.08 13.71
CA GLY A 767 26.37 -1.79 13.44
C GLY A 767 26.41 -1.30 11.98
N ARG A 768 27.03 -2.06 11.06
CA ARG A 768 27.07 -1.75 9.61
C ARG A 768 25.94 -2.46 8.87
N PRO A 769 25.21 -1.79 7.96
CA PRO A 769 24.15 -2.41 7.18
C PRO A 769 24.70 -3.46 6.21
N VAL A 770 23.96 -4.56 6.04
CA VAL A 770 24.29 -5.65 5.10
C VAL A 770 23.07 -6.09 4.31
N PHE A 771 23.31 -6.65 3.12
CA PHE A 771 22.30 -7.27 2.28
C PHE A 771 22.66 -8.73 2.01
N ALA A 772 21.77 -9.65 2.37
CA ALA A 772 21.88 -11.07 2.04
C ALA A 772 20.86 -11.41 0.94
N GLY A 773 21.26 -12.17 -0.07
CA GLY A 773 20.37 -12.51 -1.18
C GLY A 773 20.64 -13.88 -1.79
N LEU A 774 19.57 -14.60 -2.11
CA LEU A 774 19.55 -15.82 -2.90
C LEU A 774 19.19 -15.47 -4.36
N PRO A 775 20.11 -15.56 -5.34
CA PRO A 775 19.84 -15.19 -6.72
C PRO A 775 18.80 -16.12 -7.39
N THR A 776 17.95 -15.57 -8.25
CA THR A 776 17.02 -16.37 -9.07
C THR A 776 17.81 -17.21 -10.08
N GLY A 777 17.63 -18.53 -10.05
CA GLY A 777 18.36 -19.47 -10.92
C GLY A 777 19.79 -19.79 -10.48
N GLY A 778 20.23 -19.29 -9.32
CA GLY A 778 21.53 -19.61 -8.73
C GLY A 778 21.63 -21.07 -8.24
N ARG A 779 22.85 -21.58 -8.06
CA ARG A 779 23.15 -22.94 -7.57
C ARG A 779 22.90 -23.14 -6.06
N GLY A 780 22.05 -22.33 -5.44
CA GLY A 780 21.82 -22.34 -3.98
C GLY A 780 22.80 -21.48 -3.17
N GLU A 781 23.55 -20.60 -3.84
CA GLU A 781 24.52 -19.68 -3.21
C GLU A 781 23.82 -18.45 -2.61
N VAL A 782 24.23 -18.03 -1.40
CA VAL A 782 23.80 -16.76 -0.78
C VAL A 782 24.88 -15.71 -1.00
N ASP A 783 24.56 -14.62 -1.68
CA ASP A 783 25.41 -13.45 -1.78
C ASP A 783 25.27 -12.57 -0.54
N ILE A 784 26.39 -12.22 0.10
CA ILE A 784 26.44 -11.27 1.22
C ILE A 784 27.14 -10.00 0.77
N TRP A 785 26.48 -8.86 0.90
CA TRP A 785 26.99 -7.54 0.50
C TRP A 785 27.16 -6.62 1.70
N ASP A 786 28.29 -5.91 1.75
CA ASP A 786 28.43 -4.71 2.58
C ASP A 786 27.70 -3.58 1.87
N VAL A 787 26.75 -2.96 2.58
CA VAL A 787 25.86 -1.98 2.00
C VAL A 787 26.52 -0.61 1.88
N LEU A 788 27.47 -0.28 2.75
CA LEU A 788 28.17 1.01 2.72
C LEU A 788 29.28 1.04 1.68
N ASP A 789 30.00 -0.08 1.54
CA ASP A 789 31.15 -0.20 0.63
C ASP A 789 30.73 -0.64 -0.79
N ASP A 790 29.44 -0.90 -1.02
CA ASP A 790 28.88 -1.48 -2.25
C ASP A 790 29.71 -2.64 -2.79
N ARG A 791 29.99 -3.60 -1.91
CA ARG A 791 30.91 -4.70 -2.20
C ARG A 791 30.30 -6.02 -1.80
N LEU A 792 30.32 -6.98 -2.72
CA LEU A 792 30.08 -8.38 -2.40
C LEU A 792 31.18 -8.85 -1.45
N LEU A 793 30.82 -9.09 -0.19
CA LEU A 793 31.74 -9.51 0.88
C LEU A 793 32.22 -10.94 0.64
N PHE A 794 31.29 -11.86 0.41
CA PHE A 794 31.55 -13.26 0.08
C PHE A 794 30.25 -13.95 -0.36
N ARG A 795 30.38 -15.18 -0.87
CA ARG A 795 29.25 -16.07 -1.13
C ARG A 795 29.28 -17.24 -0.15
N ILE A 796 28.11 -17.57 0.37
CA ILE A 796 27.90 -18.82 1.08
C ILE A 796 27.48 -19.85 0.04
N GLU A 797 28.40 -20.76 -0.30
CA GLU A 797 28.08 -21.97 -1.04
C GLU A 797 27.43 -22.94 -0.04
N ALA A 798 26.26 -23.49 -0.37
CA ALA A 798 25.54 -24.43 0.49
C ALA A 798 26.23 -25.82 0.60
N ASP A 799 27.51 -25.93 0.25
CA ASP A 799 28.37 -27.08 0.51
C ASP A 799 29.27 -26.80 1.72
N VAL A 800 28.73 -27.03 2.93
CA VAL A 800 29.55 -27.16 4.14
C VAL A 800 29.14 -28.41 4.91
N ARG A 801 30.07 -29.38 5.02
CA ARG A 801 30.03 -30.43 6.05
C ARG A 801 30.49 -29.80 7.37
N VAL A 802 29.69 -29.96 8.42
CA VAL A 802 30.08 -29.62 9.80
C VAL A 802 31.18 -30.59 10.25
N PRO A 803 32.24 -30.16 10.95
CA PRO A 803 33.18 -31.07 11.59
C PRO A 803 32.44 -31.96 12.58
N ALA A 804 32.72 -33.26 12.59
CA ALA A 804 32.21 -34.14 13.64
C ALA A 804 32.65 -33.59 15.01
N ALA A 805 31.71 -33.45 15.94
CA ALA A 805 31.99 -33.06 17.31
C ALA A 805 33.04 -34.01 17.90
N ASP A 806 34.09 -33.44 18.48
CA ASP A 806 35.17 -34.18 19.13
C ASP A 806 34.61 -35.23 20.10
N ALA A 807 35.09 -36.45 19.92
CA ALA A 807 34.83 -37.56 20.82
C ALA A 807 35.34 -37.21 22.22
N LEU A 808 34.41 -36.85 23.12
CA LEU A 808 34.52 -37.17 24.54
C LEU A 808 34.57 -38.69 24.67
N ARG A 809 35.78 -39.27 24.61
CA ARG A 809 36.07 -40.60 25.16
C ARG A 809 36.90 -40.43 26.42
N CYS A 810 36.22 -40.45 27.56
CA CYS A 810 36.82 -40.95 28.79
C CYS A 810 36.84 -42.48 28.73
N GLY A 811 38.05 -43.06 28.79
CA GLY A 811 38.36 -44.30 29.50
C GLY A 811 38.13 -45.64 28.80
N GLY A 812 39.17 -46.49 28.83
CA GLY A 812 39.00 -47.95 28.87
C GLY A 812 39.77 -48.76 27.83
N ASP A 813 41.04 -49.02 28.13
CA ASP A 813 41.79 -50.29 28.02
C ASP A 813 41.88 -51.14 26.72
N ASP A 814 43.14 -51.56 26.52
CA ASP A 814 43.62 -52.88 26.13
C ASP A 814 43.93 -53.26 24.66
N VAL A 815 45.26 -53.31 24.43
CA VAL A 815 46.04 -54.51 24.07
C VAL A 815 46.17 -54.94 22.59
N SER A 816 47.42 -54.78 22.14
CA SER A 816 48.25 -55.70 21.33
C SER A 816 48.25 -55.64 19.79
N ARG A 817 49.49 -55.43 19.29
CA ARG A 817 50.24 -56.18 18.24
C ARG A 817 49.60 -56.23 16.84
N ALA A 818 50.30 -55.98 15.74
CA ALA A 818 51.74 -55.92 15.43
C ALA A 818 51.96 -54.98 14.23
#